data_AF-A0A670JBN3-F1
#
_entry.id   AF-A0A670JBN3-F1
#
_cell.length_a   1.000
_cell.length_b   1.000
_cell.length_c   1.000
_cell.angle_alpha   90.00
_cell.angle_beta   90.00
_cell.angle_gamma   90.00
#
_symmetry.space_group_name_H-M   'P 1'
#
loop_
_entity.id
_entity.type
_entity.pdbx_description
1 polymer ?
#
loop_
_entity_poly.entity_id
_entity_poly.type
_entity_poly.pdbx_seq_one_letter_code
_entity_poly.pdbx_strand_id
1 'polypeptide(L)'
;MEGEQQQEMAAEPAPSPEAQGDGPKEAVGIASNISDADALKILLEMKMKRRKQKPSLPSTVTELSTEEGSKVYVVGTAHFSDSSKRDVVKTIQEVQPDVVVVELCQYRVSMLKMDEKTLLKEAKEINLEKLQQAIKQNGVMSGLMQMLLLKVSAHITEQLGMAPGGEFREAFKEASKVPFCKFHLGDRPIPVTFKRAIAALSFWQKVKLAWGLCFLSDPIRQADGRKVLRSSIREFLCSEAMFHLGIPTTRAGTCVTSDSEVIRDIFYDGNPKKERCTIVLRIAPTFIRFGSFEIFKATDEYTGRKGPSVDRNDIRIQMLDYVISTFYPEILQAHSHNNVQRNAAFFREVTRRTARMVAEWQCVGFCHGVLNTDNMSIVGLTIDYGPFGFMDRYDPEHICNGSDNSGRYAYNKQPEICKWNLGKLAEALVPELPLEISIPILEEEYEAEFERHYLQTMRKKLGLIQLRLDDDNKLVSDLLETMRVTGADFTNTFRLLSSFPADSDPLKLEEFLDKISKQCASLEELKVAYKPQMDPRQLSMMLMLAQSNPQLFALIGTKSNINKELERIEQFSKLQQLTASELVSRNKGHWKDWLQNYRVRLEKEMEQFGNSDNWSAEHVKIMNSNNPKYILRNYIAQNAIEAAENGDFMEVRKVLRLLEKPYEEDLECYNEATEGPEVEEVGAAAAECSSASRRRVPYSSKPPLWASELCVT
;
A
#
# COMPACT_ATOMS: atom_id res chain seq x y z
N MET A 1 -10.52 67.71 -15.10
CA MET A 1 -10.90 68.67 -16.15
C MET A 1 -11.28 67.86 -17.36
N GLU A 2 -12.53 68.02 -17.82
CA GLU A 2 -13.09 67.80 -19.19
C GLU A 2 -12.71 66.48 -19.91
N GLY A 3 -13.60 65.58 -20.33
CA GLY A 3 -15.00 65.67 -20.74
C GLY A 3 -15.07 65.55 -22.26
N GLU A 4 -15.55 64.42 -22.80
CA GLU A 4 -16.22 64.36 -24.12
C GLU A 4 -17.00 63.05 -24.33
N GLN A 5 -18.12 63.18 -25.03
CA GLN A 5 -19.27 62.27 -25.18
C GLN A 5 -19.35 61.66 -26.60
N GLN A 6 -20.41 60.85 -26.81
CA GLN A 6 -21.17 60.54 -28.04
C GLN A 6 -20.91 59.16 -28.68
N GLN A 7 -21.87 58.39 -29.20
CA GLN A 7 -23.35 58.30 -29.10
C GLN A 7 -23.78 57.00 -29.84
N GLU A 8 -24.94 56.45 -29.49
CA GLU A 8 -25.57 55.24 -30.06
C GLU A 8 -26.07 55.39 -31.52
N MET A 9 -26.17 54.26 -32.25
CA MET A 9 -27.31 54.03 -33.15
C MET A 9 -27.51 52.54 -33.51
N ALA A 10 -28.77 52.11 -33.45
CA ALA A 10 -29.30 50.77 -33.68
C ALA A 10 -29.52 50.43 -35.16
N ALA A 11 -29.64 49.12 -35.48
CA ALA A 11 -30.22 48.62 -36.72
C ALA A 11 -30.97 47.28 -36.51
N GLU A 12 -32.13 47.18 -37.16
CA GLU A 12 -33.23 46.22 -37.03
C GLU A 12 -32.96 44.79 -37.55
N PRO A 13 -33.81 43.79 -37.20
CA PRO A 13 -33.75 42.42 -37.72
C PRO A 13 -34.89 42.08 -38.69
N ALA A 14 -34.61 41.19 -39.66
CA ALA A 14 -35.60 40.39 -40.41
C ALA A 14 -34.89 39.24 -41.16
N PRO A 15 -35.58 38.17 -41.61
CA PRO A 15 -36.73 37.47 -41.04
C PRO A 15 -36.55 35.93 -41.02
N SER A 16 -37.42 35.22 -40.30
CA SER A 16 -37.54 33.75 -40.25
C SER A 16 -38.53 33.22 -41.31
N PRO A 17 -38.35 31.99 -41.86
CA PRO A 17 -39.28 31.42 -42.83
C PRO A 17 -40.37 30.56 -42.18
N GLU A 18 -41.53 30.60 -42.84
CA GLU A 18 -42.83 30.02 -42.50
C GLU A 18 -42.91 28.49 -42.65
N ALA A 19 -43.83 27.87 -41.90
CA ALA A 19 -44.29 26.50 -42.10
C ALA A 19 -45.81 26.50 -42.37
N GLN A 20 -46.22 25.96 -43.53
CA GLN A 20 -47.56 25.43 -43.82
C GLN A 20 -47.57 23.96 -43.36
N GLY A 21 -48.61 23.31 -42.81
CA GLY A 21 -50.03 23.57 -42.61
C GLY A 21 -50.75 22.22 -42.80
N ASP A 22 -51.46 21.71 -41.79
CA ASP A 22 -52.78 21.05 -41.93
C ASP A 22 -53.35 20.57 -40.57
N GLY A 23 -54.66 20.77 -40.41
CA GLY A 23 -55.43 20.59 -39.16
C GLY A 23 -55.80 19.13 -38.81
N PRO A 24 -56.61 18.92 -37.74
CA PRO A 24 -58.05 19.12 -37.88
C PRO A 24 -58.72 19.95 -36.77
N LYS A 25 -59.83 20.57 -37.17
CA LYS A 25 -60.75 21.38 -36.35
C LYS A 25 -61.72 20.47 -35.59
N GLU A 26 -61.86 20.69 -34.29
CA GLU A 26 -63.16 20.66 -33.61
C GLU A 26 -63.15 21.70 -32.48
N ALA A 27 -64.16 22.56 -32.49
CA ALA A 27 -64.18 23.83 -31.79
C ALA A 27 -64.56 23.69 -30.31
N VAL A 28 -63.72 24.23 -29.43
CA VAL A 28 -64.12 24.68 -28.09
C VAL A 28 -64.50 26.15 -28.21
N GLY A 29 -65.79 26.45 -28.03
CA GLY A 29 -66.21 27.78 -27.61
C GLY A 29 -66.15 27.85 -26.08
N ILE A 30 -65.33 28.76 -25.55
CA ILE A 30 -65.55 29.60 -24.34
C ILE A 30 -64.34 30.57 -24.24
N ALA A 31 -64.68 31.88 -24.24
CA ALA A 31 -64.08 33.08 -23.59
C ALA A 31 -62.65 33.01 -22.99
N SER A 32 -61.79 34.04 -22.91
CA SER A 32 -61.89 35.52 -22.88
C SER A 32 -60.46 36.05 -22.62
N ASN A 33 -60.18 37.34 -22.86
CA ASN A 33 -58.96 38.00 -22.36
C ASN A 33 -58.86 37.87 -20.82
N ILE A 34 -57.98 37.00 -20.33
CA ILE A 34 -57.73 36.77 -18.90
C ILE A 34 -56.79 37.88 -18.39
N SER A 35 -57.13 38.55 -17.29
CA SER A 35 -56.22 39.50 -16.62
C SER A 35 -55.07 38.75 -15.92
N ASP A 36 -53.89 39.36 -15.77
CA ASP A 36 -52.74 38.70 -15.09
C ASP A 36 -53.09 38.16 -13.70
N ALA A 37 -54.02 38.82 -12.99
CA ALA A 37 -54.52 38.38 -11.68
C ALA A 37 -55.42 37.14 -11.76
N ASP A 38 -56.26 37.04 -12.79
CA ASP A 38 -57.11 35.87 -13.03
C ASP A 38 -56.28 34.67 -13.51
N ALA A 39 -55.27 34.91 -14.35
CA ALA A 39 -54.29 33.90 -14.77
C ALA A 39 -53.50 33.36 -13.56
N LEU A 40 -53.08 34.25 -12.66
CA LEU A 40 -52.40 33.88 -11.40
C LEU A 40 -53.27 32.96 -10.55
N LYS A 41 -54.56 33.31 -10.39
CA LYS A 41 -55.51 32.55 -9.58
C LYS A 41 -55.78 31.17 -10.17
N ILE A 42 -55.97 31.08 -11.49
CA ILE A 42 -56.16 29.81 -12.21
C ILE A 42 -54.93 28.91 -12.05
N LEU A 43 -53.72 29.44 -12.23
CA LEU A 43 -52.48 28.68 -12.07
C LEU A 43 -52.27 28.20 -10.63
N LEU A 44 -52.66 29.00 -9.63
CA LEU A 44 -52.57 28.63 -8.22
C LEU A 44 -53.55 27.50 -7.88
N GLU A 45 -54.79 27.58 -8.37
CA GLU A 45 -55.79 26.53 -8.22
C GLU A 45 -55.37 25.22 -8.92
N MET A 46 -54.77 25.31 -10.11
CA MET A 46 -54.23 24.15 -10.82
C MET A 46 -53.09 23.49 -10.05
N LYS A 47 -52.18 24.29 -9.44
CA LYS A 47 -51.11 23.78 -8.59
C LYS A 47 -51.66 23.05 -7.36
N MET A 48 -52.61 23.67 -6.67
CA MET A 48 -53.24 23.10 -5.46
C MET A 48 -54.04 21.82 -5.78
N LYS A 49 -54.71 21.74 -6.93
CA LYS A 49 -55.41 20.52 -7.39
C LYS A 49 -54.45 19.37 -7.73
N ARG A 50 -53.25 19.68 -8.22
CA ARG A 50 -52.22 18.66 -8.57
C ARG A 50 -51.40 18.20 -7.37
N ARG A 51 -51.29 19.01 -6.31
CA ARG A 51 -50.57 18.66 -5.08
C ARG A 51 -51.33 17.56 -4.32
N LYS A 52 -50.73 16.38 -4.19
CA LYS A 52 -51.35 15.27 -3.44
C LYS A 52 -51.20 15.47 -1.93
N GLN A 53 -52.27 15.23 -1.17
CA GLN A 53 -52.21 15.28 0.31
C GLN A 53 -51.28 14.22 0.90
N LYS A 54 -51.13 13.06 0.23
CA LYS A 54 -50.15 12.01 0.52
C LYS A 54 -49.47 11.58 -0.79
N PRO A 55 -48.32 12.16 -1.15
CA PRO A 55 -47.62 11.83 -2.38
C PRO A 55 -47.04 10.40 -2.34
N SER A 56 -47.06 9.68 -3.46
CA SER A 56 -46.44 8.36 -3.56
C SER A 56 -44.95 8.51 -3.87
N LEU A 57 -44.13 8.69 -2.84
CA LEU A 57 -42.71 8.98 -3.01
C LEU A 57 -41.86 7.71 -3.21
N PRO A 58 -40.74 7.80 -3.97
CA PRO A 58 -39.72 6.75 -3.99
C PRO A 58 -39.15 6.46 -2.59
N SER A 59 -38.63 5.24 -2.38
CA SER A 59 -37.99 4.83 -1.12
C SER A 59 -36.70 5.60 -0.79
N THR A 60 -36.16 6.33 -1.77
CA THR A 60 -34.97 7.18 -1.66
C THR A 60 -35.27 8.59 -1.14
N VAL A 61 -36.55 8.92 -0.90
CA VAL A 61 -36.98 10.26 -0.48
C VAL A 61 -37.36 10.28 0.99
N THR A 62 -36.78 11.21 1.73
CA THR A 62 -37.09 11.46 3.14
C THR A 62 -37.90 12.74 3.27
N GLU A 63 -39.09 12.65 3.88
CA GLU A 63 -39.91 13.81 4.26
C GLU A 63 -39.51 14.30 5.65
N LEU A 64 -39.22 15.60 5.76
CA LEU A 64 -38.89 16.31 7.00
C LEU A 64 -39.91 17.44 7.19
N SER A 65 -40.25 17.73 8.45
CA SER A 65 -41.10 18.88 8.82
C SER A 65 -40.31 19.87 9.64
N THR A 66 -40.45 21.16 9.35
CA THR A 66 -39.82 22.25 10.12
C THR A 66 -40.73 22.72 11.25
N GLU A 67 -40.15 23.38 12.26
CA GLU A 67 -40.89 23.95 13.41
C GLU A 67 -41.95 24.97 12.98
N GLU A 68 -41.74 25.64 11.85
CA GLU A 68 -42.67 26.61 11.24
C GLU A 68 -43.74 25.94 10.33
N GLY A 69 -43.79 24.61 10.28
CA GLY A 69 -44.80 23.85 9.52
C GLY A 69 -44.48 23.68 8.03
N SER A 70 -43.27 24.02 7.58
CA SER A 70 -42.84 23.75 6.20
C SER A 70 -42.44 22.28 6.03
N LYS A 71 -42.66 21.74 4.84
CA LYS A 71 -42.25 20.37 4.47
C LYS A 71 -41.03 20.40 3.57
N VAL A 72 -40.04 19.59 3.88
CA VAL A 72 -38.80 19.43 3.10
C VAL A 72 -38.70 17.98 2.65
N TYR A 73 -38.58 17.77 1.33
CA TYR A 73 -38.40 16.44 0.76
C TYR A 73 -36.95 16.31 0.27
N VAL A 74 -36.17 15.49 0.95
CA VAL A 74 -34.77 15.24 0.63
C VAL A 74 -34.68 14.00 -0.24
N VAL A 75 -34.25 14.17 -1.50
CA VAL A 75 -34.02 13.05 -2.42
C VAL A 75 -32.58 12.58 -2.24
N GLY A 76 -32.39 11.40 -1.66
CA GLY A 76 -31.07 10.80 -1.46
C GLY A 76 -30.61 10.05 -2.71
N THR A 77 -29.53 10.50 -3.35
CA THR A 77 -28.92 9.79 -4.49
C THR A 77 -27.56 9.24 -4.08
N ALA A 78 -27.48 7.94 -3.82
CA ALA A 78 -26.20 7.28 -3.50
C ALA A 78 -25.31 7.11 -4.75
N HIS A 79 -25.91 7.13 -5.95
CA HIS A 79 -25.23 6.95 -7.24
C HIS A 79 -25.92 7.71 -8.37
N PHE A 80 -25.14 8.16 -9.36
CA PHE A 80 -25.65 8.76 -10.60
C PHE A 80 -26.27 7.66 -11.48
N SER A 81 -27.60 7.69 -11.71
CA SER A 81 -28.30 6.65 -12.48
C SER A 81 -29.58 7.17 -13.17
N ASP A 82 -30.15 6.41 -14.10
CA ASP A 82 -31.48 6.73 -14.66
C ASP A 82 -32.61 6.47 -13.67
N SER A 83 -32.42 5.59 -12.68
CA SER A 83 -33.34 5.44 -11.54
C SER A 83 -33.42 6.71 -10.70
N SER A 84 -32.29 7.32 -10.36
CA SER A 84 -32.26 8.54 -9.54
C SER A 84 -32.81 9.76 -10.28
N LYS A 85 -32.59 9.87 -11.60
CA LYS A 85 -33.30 10.88 -12.43
C LYS A 85 -34.83 10.71 -12.33
N ARG A 86 -35.32 9.47 -12.45
CA ARG A 86 -36.76 9.16 -12.35
C ARG A 86 -37.31 9.49 -10.96
N ASP A 87 -36.54 9.24 -9.91
CA ASP A 87 -36.95 9.57 -8.54
C ASP A 87 -37.10 11.08 -8.34
N VAL A 88 -36.16 11.89 -8.87
CA VAL A 88 -36.24 13.36 -8.87
C VAL A 88 -37.49 13.84 -9.60
N VAL A 89 -37.71 13.35 -10.82
CA VAL A 89 -38.88 13.71 -11.64
C VAL A 89 -40.17 13.36 -10.92
N LYS A 90 -40.29 12.13 -10.42
CA LYS A 90 -41.49 11.65 -9.71
C LYS A 90 -41.75 12.47 -8.45
N THR A 91 -40.71 12.82 -7.70
CA THR A 91 -40.84 13.63 -6.48
C THR A 91 -41.39 15.02 -6.78
N ILE A 92 -40.84 15.71 -7.79
CA ILE A 92 -41.30 17.06 -8.17
C ILE A 92 -42.76 17.01 -8.68
N GLN A 93 -43.11 16.00 -9.48
CA GLN A 93 -44.45 15.84 -10.03
C GLN A 93 -45.50 15.57 -8.94
N GLU A 94 -45.20 14.69 -7.99
CA GLU A 94 -46.12 14.30 -6.92
C GLU A 94 -46.29 15.40 -5.85
N VAL A 95 -45.21 16.12 -5.54
CA VAL A 95 -45.18 17.13 -4.47
C VAL A 95 -45.65 18.52 -4.96
N GLN A 96 -45.42 18.85 -6.25
CA GLN A 96 -45.64 20.20 -6.80
C GLN A 96 -45.01 21.28 -5.90
N PRO A 97 -43.68 21.27 -5.70
CA PRO A 97 -43.01 22.10 -4.69
C PRO A 97 -43.14 23.61 -4.94
N ASP A 98 -42.95 24.39 -3.88
CA ASP A 98 -42.82 25.85 -3.96
C ASP A 98 -41.37 26.28 -4.27
N VAL A 99 -40.41 25.48 -3.82
CA VAL A 99 -38.98 25.68 -4.06
C VAL A 99 -38.33 24.34 -4.34
N VAL A 100 -37.49 24.28 -5.37
CA VAL A 100 -36.54 23.19 -5.63
C VAL A 100 -35.15 23.71 -5.36
N VAL A 101 -34.44 23.08 -4.41
CA VAL A 101 -33.05 23.40 -4.09
C VAL A 101 -32.16 22.29 -4.64
N VAL A 102 -31.12 22.67 -5.37
CA VAL A 102 -30.10 21.75 -5.86
C VAL A 102 -28.75 22.13 -5.26
N GLU A 103 -28.00 21.14 -4.80
CA GLU A 103 -26.61 21.29 -4.31
C GLU A 103 -25.65 21.53 -5.48
N LEU A 104 -25.76 22.72 -6.08
CA LEU A 104 -24.92 23.17 -7.18
C LEU A 104 -24.60 24.65 -7.00
N CYS A 105 -23.33 25.04 -7.19
CA CYS A 105 -22.92 26.44 -7.09
C CYS A 105 -23.08 27.20 -8.44
N GLN A 106 -23.14 28.53 -8.39
CA GLN A 106 -23.30 29.39 -9.58
C GLN A 106 -22.23 29.16 -10.67
N TYR A 107 -21.01 28.79 -10.28
CA TYR A 107 -19.89 28.50 -11.20
C TYR A 107 -20.03 27.17 -11.96
N ARG A 108 -20.98 26.29 -11.58
CA ARG A 108 -21.24 25.01 -12.25
C ARG A 108 -22.56 24.98 -13.02
N VAL A 109 -23.26 26.12 -13.12
CA VAL A 109 -24.55 26.23 -13.82
C VAL A 109 -24.42 25.92 -15.32
N SER A 110 -23.24 26.15 -15.92
CA SER A 110 -22.98 25.73 -17.31
C SER A 110 -23.17 24.23 -17.53
N MET A 111 -22.93 23.39 -16.51
CA MET A 111 -23.18 21.95 -16.56
C MET A 111 -24.67 21.60 -16.72
N LEU A 112 -25.58 22.49 -16.30
CA LEU A 112 -27.02 22.31 -16.50
C LEU A 112 -27.45 22.64 -17.94
N LYS A 113 -26.66 23.45 -18.65
CA LYS A 113 -26.97 23.93 -20.01
C LYS A 113 -26.43 23.01 -21.12
N MET A 114 -25.49 22.13 -20.79
CA MET A 114 -24.82 21.25 -21.76
C MET A 114 -25.44 19.85 -21.75
N ASP A 115 -25.79 19.36 -22.93
CA ASP A 115 -26.19 17.96 -23.11
C ASP A 115 -24.96 17.04 -23.18
N GLU A 116 -25.18 15.73 -23.07
CA GLU A 116 -24.10 14.73 -22.93
C GLU A 116 -23.18 14.71 -24.18
N LYS A 117 -23.78 14.95 -25.36
CA LYS A 117 -23.05 15.03 -26.63
C LYS A 117 -22.19 16.28 -26.73
N THR A 118 -22.70 17.43 -26.28
CA THR A 118 -21.97 18.70 -26.27
C THR A 118 -20.82 18.67 -25.27
N LEU A 119 -21.00 18.06 -24.11
CA LEU A 119 -19.98 17.96 -23.07
C LEU A 119 -18.78 17.10 -23.53
N LEU A 120 -19.05 15.96 -24.18
CA LEU A 120 -18.01 15.11 -24.79
C LEU A 120 -17.32 15.79 -25.98
N LYS A 121 -18.06 16.56 -26.79
CA LYS A 121 -17.50 17.30 -27.93
C LYS A 121 -16.61 18.45 -27.45
N GLU A 122 -17.04 19.24 -26.49
CA GLU A 122 -16.26 20.34 -25.94
C GLU A 122 -15.00 19.86 -25.21
N ALA A 123 -15.05 18.71 -24.53
CA ALA A 123 -13.87 18.11 -23.91
C ALA A 123 -12.84 17.60 -24.91
N LYS A 124 -13.29 17.16 -26.09
CA LYS A 124 -12.42 16.74 -27.20
C LYS A 124 -11.84 17.92 -27.97
N GLU A 125 -12.55 19.06 -28.02
CA GLU A 125 -12.15 20.29 -28.71
C GLU A 125 -11.49 21.33 -27.78
N ILE A 126 -10.84 20.88 -26.69
CA ILE A 126 -10.07 21.77 -25.81
C ILE A 126 -8.78 22.16 -26.53
N ASN A 127 -8.69 23.43 -26.94
CA ASN A 127 -7.49 24.02 -27.54
C ASN A 127 -6.88 25.10 -26.62
N LEU A 128 -5.61 25.45 -26.89
CA LEU A 128 -4.86 26.44 -26.11
C LEU A 128 -5.52 27.82 -26.08
N GLU A 129 -6.29 28.15 -27.13
CA GLU A 129 -7.03 29.41 -27.28
C GLU A 129 -8.22 29.51 -26.34
N LYS A 130 -9.04 28.46 -26.20
CA LYS A 130 -10.15 28.42 -25.22
C LYS A 130 -9.62 28.49 -23.79
N LEU A 131 -8.46 27.87 -23.52
CA LEU A 131 -7.79 27.97 -22.21
C LEU A 131 -7.37 29.42 -21.93
N GLN A 132 -6.74 30.10 -22.89
CA GLN A 132 -6.38 31.52 -22.76
C GLN A 132 -7.60 32.41 -22.54
N GLN A 133 -8.72 32.13 -23.22
CA GLN A 133 -9.96 32.89 -23.08
C GLN A 133 -10.59 32.70 -21.68
N ALA A 134 -10.63 31.47 -21.18
CA ALA A 134 -11.11 31.15 -19.83
C ALA A 134 -10.24 31.79 -18.74
N ILE A 135 -8.92 31.79 -18.92
CA ILE A 135 -7.95 32.46 -18.05
C ILE A 135 -8.15 33.99 -18.07
N LYS A 136 -8.43 34.57 -19.23
CA LYS A 136 -8.64 36.02 -19.40
C LYS A 136 -9.95 36.51 -18.77
N GLN A 137 -11.01 35.69 -18.80
CA GLN A 137 -12.31 36.05 -18.23
C GLN A 137 -12.39 35.84 -16.72
N ASN A 138 -11.80 34.77 -16.20
CA ASN A 138 -12.02 34.33 -14.82
C ASN A 138 -10.72 34.24 -13.97
N GLY A 139 -9.57 34.61 -14.54
CA GLY A 139 -8.25 34.47 -13.92
C GLY A 139 -7.62 33.09 -14.11
N VAL A 140 -6.29 33.02 -13.99
CA VAL A 140 -5.47 31.81 -14.28
C VAL A 140 -5.99 30.57 -13.54
N MET A 141 -6.24 30.69 -12.24
CA MET A 141 -6.70 29.56 -11.42
C MET A 141 -8.11 29.09 -11.77
N SER A 142 -9.02 30.01 -12.14
CA SER A 142 -10.39 29.66 -12.48
C SER A 142 -10.48 29.02 -13.87
N GLY A 143 -9.70 29.52 -14.84
CA GLY A 143 -9.61 28.94 -16.18
C GLY A 143 -9.04 27.51 -16.17
N LEU A 144 -7.95 27.28 -15.44
CA LEU A 144 -7.38 25.93 -15.27
C LEU A 144 -8.35 24.97 -14.56
N MET A 145 -9.08 25.46 -13.55
CA MET A 145 -10.06 24.66 -12.81
C MET A 145 -11.28 24.29 -13.64
N GLN A 146 -11.81 25.22 -14.44
CA GLN A 146 -12.92 24.96 -15.33
C GLN A 146 -12.54 23.87 -16.35
N MET A 147 -11.29 23.92 -16.84
CA MET A 147 -10.76 22.90 -17.74
C MET A 147 -10.64 21.52 -17.06
N LEU A 148 -10.19 21.47 -15.80
CA LEU A 148 -10.14 20.23 -15.02
C LEU A 148 -11.53 19.62 -14.83
N LEU A 149 -12.49 20.41 -14.35
CA LEU A 149 -13.84 19.95 -14.08
C LEU A 149 -14.50 19.41 -15.35
N LEU A 150 -14.22 20.04 -16.49
CA LEU A 150 -14.71 19.61 -17.79
C LEU A 150 -14.05 18.30 -18.25
N LYS A 151 -12.73 18.14 -18.08
CA LYS A 151 -12.02 16.87 -18.34
C LYS A 151 -12.49 15.72 -17.45
N VAL A 152 -12.61 15.94 -16.14
CA VAL A 152 -13.10 14.95 -15.18
C VAL A 152 -14.55 14.56 -15.50
N SER A 153 -15.40 15.53 -15.82
CA SER A 153 -16.80 15.26 -16.18
C SER A 153 -16.90 14.46 -17.48
N ALA A 154 -16.07 14.77 -18.49
CA ALA A 154 -16.03 14.02 -19.74
C ALA A 154 -15.52 12.58 -19.55
N HIS A 155 -14.48 12.38 -18.74
CA HIS A 155 -13.95 11.06 -18.41
C HIS A 155 -14.98 10.18 -17.66
N ILE A 156 -15.68 10.75 -16.68
CA ILE A 156 -16.78 10.07 -15.98
C ILE A 156 -17.90 9.70 -16.98
N THR A 157 -18.21 10.60 -17.92
CA THR A 157 -19.22 10.37 -18.97
C THR A 157 -18.80 9.25 -19.92
N GLU A 158 -17.51 9.15 -20.26
CA GLU A 158 -16.96 8.12 -21.16
C GLU A 158 -16.93 6.73 -20.50
N GLN A 159 -16.61 6.65 -19.20
CA GLN A 159 -16.60 5.39 -18.47
C GLN A 159 -18.00 4.87 -18.13
N LEU A 160 -18.94 5.76 -17.82
CA LEU A 160 -20.29 5.38 -17.33
C LEU A 160 -21.38 5.50 -18.39
N GLY A 161 -21.08 6.07 -19.56
CA GLY A 161 -22.05 6.29 -20.64
C GLY A 161 -23.12 7.34 -20.36
N MET A 162 -23.02 8.10 -19.26
CA MET A 162 -24.00 9.12 -18.85
C MET A 162 -23.31 10.33 -18.21
N ALA A 163 -23.81 11.55 -18.46
CA ALA A 163 -23.14 12.75 -17.96
C ALA A 163 -23.55 13.08 -16.51
N PRO A 164 -22.59 13.34 -15.60
CA PRO A 164 -22.87 13.71 -14.22
C PRO A 164 -23.71 14.99 -14.14
N GLY A 165 -24.62 15.06 -13.18
CA GLY A 165 -25.60 16.16 -13.06
C GLY A 165 -26.90 15.96 -13.87
N GLY A 166 -27.15 14.75 -14.41
CA GLY A 166 -28.43 14.40 -15.01
C GLY A 166 -29.63 14.63 -14.08
N GLU A 167 -29.51 14.28 -12.81
CA GLU A 167 -30.53 14.52 -11.77
C GLU A 167 -30.82 16.02 -11.61
N PHE A 168 -29.80 16.86 -11.61
CA PHE A 168 -29.93 18.31 -11.49
C PHE A 168 -30.55 18.95 -12.73
N ARG A 169 -30.22 18.44 -13.92
CA ARG A 169 -30.83 18.86 -15.19
C ARG A 169 -32.32 18.53 -15.22
N GLU A 170 -32.69 17.30 -14.83
CA GLU A 170 -34.10 16.91 -14.74
C GLU A 170 -34.83 17.70 -13.63
N ALA A 171 -34.19 17.96 -12.49
CA ALA A 171 -34.75 18.82 -11.45
C ALA A 171 -35.07 20.23 -11.97
N PHE A 172 -34.16 20.84 -12.75
CA PHE A 172 -34.37 22.16 -13.34
C PHE A 172 -35.49 22.17 -14.38
N LYS A 173 -35.53 21.17 -15.26
CA LYS A 173 -36.58 21.01 -16.29
C LYS A 173 -37.95 20.81 -15.65
N GLU A 174 -38.07 19.92 -14.67
CA GLU A 174 -39.35 19.63 -14.02
C GLU A 174 -39.81 20.78 -13.11
N ALA A 175 -38.89 21.45 -12.39
CA ALA A 175 -39.23 22.63 -11.60
C ALA A 175 -39.84 23.75 -12.47
N SER A 176 -39.34 23.92 -13.69
CA SER A 176 -39.84 24.92 -14.65
C SER A 176 -41.25 24.63 -15.16
N LYS A 177 -41.73 23.38 -15.04
CA LYS A 177 -43.09 22.96 -15.40
C LYS A 177 -44.09 23.16 -14.25
N VAL A 178 -43.63 23.41 -13.03
CA VAL A 178 -44.47 23.62 -11.85
C VAL A 178 -44.77 25.11 -11.69
N PRO A 179 -46.05 25.54 -11.71
CA PRO A 179 -46.40 26.94 -11.54
C PRO A 179 -45.84 27.53 -10.24
N PHE A 180 -45.23 28.71 -10.32
CA PHE A 180 -44.65 29.45 -9.19
C PHE A 180 -43.54 28.71 -8.42
N CYS A 181 -42.96 27.65 -8.96
CA CYS A 181 -41.84 26.97 -8.33
C CYS A 181 -40.56 27.78 -8.50
N LYS A 182 -39.90 28.14 -7.39
CA LYS A 182 -38.58 28.77 -7.42
C LYS A 182 -37.50 27.70 -7.53
N PHE A 183 -36.44 28.00 -8.28
CA PHE A 183 -35.26 27.14 -8.36
C PHE A 183 -34.09 27.81 -7.67
N HIS A 184 -33.51 27.16 -6.66
CA HIS A 184 -32.42 27.68 -5.85
C HIS A 184 -31.18 26.77 -5.89
N LEU A 185 -30.03 27.43 -5.90
CA LEU A 185 -28.70 26.82 -5.86
C LEU A 185 -28.20 26.86 -4.41
N GLY A 186 -28.05 25.69 -3.79
CA GLY A 186 -27.78 25.53 -2.36
C GLY A 186 -26.33 25.27 -1.96
N ASP A 187 -25.39 25.31 -2.91
CA ASP A 187 -23.98 24.97 -2.67
C ASP A 187 -23.06 26.20 -2.62
N ARG A 188 -21.97 26.08 -1.87
CA ARG A 188 -20.98 27.14 -1.63
C ARG A 188 -20.25 27.51 -2.93
N PRO A 189 -19.89 28.80 -3.14
CA PRO A 189 -19.02 29.19 -4.23
C PRO A 189 -17.70 28.42 -4.23
N ILE A 190 -17.36 27.75 -5.35
CA ILE A 190 -16.11 27.02 -5.55
C ILE A 190 -14.87 27.82 -5.16
N PRO A 191 -14.74 29.13 -5.48
CA PRO A 191 -13.56 29.89 -5.08
C PRO A 191 -13.30 29.88 -3.57
N VAL A 192 -14.36 29.85 -2.75
CA VAL A 192 -14.26 29.82 -1.28
C VAL A 192 -13.87 28.43 -0.78
N THR A 193 -14.50 27.38 -1.32
CA THR A 193 -14.15 25.97 -1.02
C THR A 193 -12.70 25.68 -1.41
N PHE A 194 -12.28 26.17 -2.57
CA PHE A 194 -10.95 25.96 -3.11
C PHE A 194 -9.89 26.80 -2.41
N LYS A 195 -10.19 28.05 -2.02
CA LYS A 195 -9.28 28.85 -1.18
C LYS A 195 -8.97 28.14 0.13
N ARG A 196 -9.95 27.45 0.73
CA ARG A 196 -9.77 26.62 1.93
C ARG A 196 -9.00 25.32 1.64
N ALA A 197 -9.35 24.63 0.55
CA ALA A 197 -8.64 23.42 0.13
C ALA A 197 -7.17 23.71 -0.19
N ILE A 198 -6.87 24.74 -0.99
CA ILE A 198 -5.51 25.22 -1.26
C ILE A 198 -4.82 25.67 0.03
N ALA A 199 -5.50 26.38 0.93
CA ALA A 199 -4.89 26.79 2.20
C ALA A 199 -4.47 25.59 3.06
N ALA A 200 -5.15 24.45 2.93
CA ALA A 200 -4.80 23.19 3.59
C ALA A 200 -3.67 22.41 2.88
N LEU A 201 -3.27 22.82 1.66
CA LEU A 201 -2.20 22.18 0.91
C LEU A 201 -0.87 22.89 1.10
N SER A 202 0.21 22.12 1.23
CA SER A 202 1.58 22.65 1.20
C SER A 202 1.92 23.21 -0.19
N PHE A 203 2.98 24.02 -0.30
CA PHE A 203 3.43 24.56 -1.58
C PHE A 203 3.68 23.46 -2.63
N TRP A 204 4.26 22.33 -2.23
CA TRP A 204 4.50 21.19 -3.13
C TRP A 204 3.25 20.41 -3.47
N GLN A 205 2.26 20.35 -2.58
CA GLN A 205 0.95 19.81 -2.93
C GLN A 205 0.21 20.74 -3.91
N LYS A 206 0.41 22.07 -3.82
CA LYS A 206 -0.11 23.02 -4.83
C LYS A 206 0.59 22.85 -6.17
N VAL A 207 1.91 22.65 -6.19
CA VAL A 207 2.70 22.41 -7.41
C VAL A 207 2.40 21.03 -8.00
N LYS A 208 2.30 19.97 -7.17
CA LYS A 208 1.92 18.61 -7.58
C LYS A 208 0.47 18.55 -8.03
N LEU A 209 -0.42 19.30 -7.38
CA LEU A 209 -1.78 19.50 -7.86
C LEU A 209 -1.72 20.23 -9.19
N ALA A 210 -1.07 21.38 -9.34
CA ALA A 210 -0.97 22.11 -10.62
C ALA A 210 -0.36 21.28 -11.76
N TRP A 211 0.70 20.52 -11.48
CA TRP A 211 1.33 19.59 -12.41
C TRP A 211 0.37 18.45 -12.77
N GLY A 212 -0.25 17.83 -11.76
CA GLY A 212 -1.33 16.87 -11.95
C GLY A 212 -2.46 17.47 -12.78
N LEU A 213 -2.91 18.68 -12.54
CA LEU A 213 -3.99 19.33 -13.27
C LEU A 213 -3.65 19.60 -14.74
N CYS A 214 -2.38 19.89 -15.05
CA CYS A 214 -1.90 20.07 -16.41
C CYS A 214 -1.73 18.75 -17.18
N PHE A 215 -1.47 17.64 -16.48
CA PHE A 215 -1.09 16.34 -17.09
C PHE A 215 -1.95 15.14 -16.67
N LEU A 216 -3.02 15.34 -15.90
CA LEU A 216 -3.95 14.29 -15.44
C LEU A 216 -4.71 13.74 -16.64
N SER A 217 -4.34 12.52 -17.01
CA SER A 217 -5.02 11.69 -17.99
C SER A 217 -5.55 10.39 -17.36
N ASP A 218 -5.59 10.26 -16.03
CA ASP A 218 -5.81 8.96 -15.38
C ASP A 218 -6.88 8.94 -14.26
N PRO A 219 -7.63 7.83 -14.14
CA PRO A 219 -8.78 7.68 -13.26
C PRO A 219 -8.46 7.61 -11.75
N ILE A 220 -9.46 7.97 -10.95
CA ILE A 220 -9.50 7.82 -9.48
C ILE A 220 -9.68 6.34 -9.12
N ARG A 221 -8.91 5.85 -8.14
CA ARG A 221 -8.91 4.45 -7.65
C ARG A 221 -10.32 3.93 -7.33
N GLN A 222 -10.80 2.98 -8.14
CA GLN A 222 -11.64 1.89 -7.67
C GLN A 222 -10.75 0.64 -7.64
N ALA A 223 -10.60 0.02 -6.46
CA ALA A 223 -9.95 -1.29 -6.39
C ALA A 223 -10.88 -2.32 -7.04
N ASP A 224 -10.39 -3.04 -8.04
CA ASP A 224 -11.17 -4.05 -8.78
C ASP A 224 -11.50 -5.32 -7.97
N GLY A 225 -10.97 -5.44 -6.74
CA GLY A 225 -11.15 -6.61 -5.87
C GLY A 225 -10.48 -7.89 -6.39
N ARG A 226 -9.54 -7.79 -7.33
CA ARG A 226 -8.85 -8.94 -7.97
C ARG A 226 -7.39 -9.03 -7.55
N LYS A 227 -6.92 -10.27 -7.44
CA LYS A 227 -5.51 -10.62 -7.25
C LYS A 227 -4.95 -11.26 -8.52
N VAL A 228 -3.66 -11.12 -8.77
CA VAL A 228 -2.97 -11.60 -9.97
C VAL A 228 -2.08 -12.80 -9.68
N LEU A 229 -1.64 -13.50 -10.74
CA LEU A 229 -0.87 -14.74 -10.62
C LEU A 229 0.42 -14.57 -9.83
N ARG A 230 1.24 -13.55 -10.13
CA ARG A 230 2.52 -13.31 -9.44
C ARG A 230 2.37 -13.14 -7.94
N SER A 231 1.46 -12.27 -7.49
CA SER A 231 1.26 -12.01 -6.06
C SER A 231 0.59 -13.20 -5.37
N SER A 232 -0.19 -14.00 -6.09
CA SER A 232 -0.81 -15.23 -5.59
C SER A 232 0.21 -16.33 -5.35
N ILE A 233 1.11 -16.58 -6.30
CA ILE A 233 2.21 -17.54 -6.15
C ILE A 233 3.15 -17.13 -5.01
N ARG A 234 3.50 -15.84 -4.91
CA ARG A 234 4.34 -15.33 -3.81
C ARG A 234 3.71 -15.57 -2.45
N GLU A 235 2.43 -15.20 -2.27
CA GLU A 235 1.73 -15.45 -1.00
C GLU A 235 1.63 -16.94 -0.69
N PHE A 236 1.30 -17.76 -1.69
CA PHE A 236 1.21 -19.21 -1.53
C PHE A 236 2.53 -19.84 -1.06
N LEU A 237 3.63 -19.58 -1.80
CA LEU A 237 4.94 -20.15 -1.48
C LEU A 237 5.48 -19.61 -0.14
N CYS A 238 5.27 -18.33 0.18
CA CYS A 238 5.81 -17.75 1.40
C CYS A 238 5.08 -18.21 2.66
N SER A 239 3.75 -18.35 2.57
CA SER A 239 2.93 -18.93 3.64
C SER A 239 3.46 -20.31 4.05
N GLU A 240 3.71 -21.17 3.06
CA GLU A 240 4.21 -22.52 3.33
C GLU A 240 5.69 -22.53 3.74
N ALA A 241 6.53 -21.68 3.14
CA ALA A 241 7.94 -21.53 3.55
C ALA A 241 8.05 -21.14 5.03
N MET A 242 7.29 -20.13 5.46
CA MET A 242 7.32 -19.64 6.84
C MET A 242 6.83 -20.72 7.81
N PHE A 243 5.82 -21.50 7.44
CA PHE A 243 5.34 -22.62 8.23
C PHE A 243 6.42 -23.69 8.43
N HIS A 244 7.11 -24.10 7.36
CA HIS A 244 8.16 -25.12 7.43
C HIS A 244 9.48 -24.63 8.04
N LEU A 245 9.71 -23.31 8.07
CA LEU A 245 10.73 -22.67 8.90
C LEU A 245 10.36 -22.65 10.40
N GLY A 246 9.16 -23.08 10.77
CA GLY A 246 8.66 -23.05 12.15
C GLY A 246 8.18 -21.68 12.62
N ILE A 247 7.99 -20.73 11.69
CA ILE A 247 7.54 -19.38 12.01
C ILE A 247 6.01 -19.31 11.94
N PRO A 248 5.33 -18.79 12.98
CA PRO A 248 3.87 -18.67 12.98
C PRO A 248 3.37 -17.85 11.78
N THR A 249 2.45 -18.43 11.00
CA THR A 249 1.95 -17.82 9.77
C THR A 249 0.56 -18.31 9.38
N THR A 250 -0.16 -17.53 8.55
CA THR A 250 -1.28 -18.03 7.77
C THR A 250 -0.82 -19.08 6.75
N ARG A 251 -1.65 -20.08 6.50
CA ARG A 251 -1.39 -21.17 5.54
C ARG A 251 -2.05 -20.90 4.20
N ALA A 252 -1.53 -21.52 3.15
CA ALA A 252 -2.11 -21.42 1.81
C ALA A 252 -2.51 -22.81 1.30
N GLY A 253 -3.81 -23.05 1.17
CA GLY A 253 -4.35 -24.35 0.76
C GLY A 253 -4.26 -24.59 -0.75
N THR A 254 -4.71 -23.63 -1.56
CA THR A 254 -4.75 -23.76 -3.03
C THR A 254 -4.50 -22.42 -3.71
N CYS A 255 -3.87 -22.45 -4.88
CA CYS A 255 -3.71 -21.30 -5.78
C CYS A 255 -4.36 -21.64 -7.13
N VAL A 256 -5.43 -20.91 -7.50
CA VAL A 256 -6.23 -21.18 -8.70
C VAL A 256 -6.20 -19.96 -9.61
N THR A 257 -5.69 -20.13 -10.83
CA THR A 257 -5.66 -19.07 -11.85
C THR A 257 -6.83 -19.21 -12.82
N SER A 258 -7.12 -18.15 -13.56
CA SER A 258 -8.22 -18.09 -14.53
C SER A 258 -7.81 -17.33 -15.79
N ASP A 259 -8.59 -17.45 -16.86
CA ASP A 259 -8.41 -16.68 -18.10
C ASP A 259 -8.97 -15.25 -17.99
N SER A 260 -9.60 -14.90 -16.86
CA SER A 260 -10.01 -13.51 -16.61
C SER A 260 -8.78 -12.66 -16.35
N GLU A 261 -8.62 -11.55 -17.07
CA GLU A 261 -7.44 -10.69 -16.95
C GLU A 261 -7.79 -9.35 -16.30
N VAL A 262 -6.80 -8.76 -15.64
CA VAL A 262 -6.88 -7.43 -15.06
C VAL A 262 -5.60 -6.65 -15.38
N ILE A 263 -5.73 -5.34 -15.61
CA ILE A 263 -4.57 -4.50 -15.90
C ILE A 263 -3.86 -4.14 -14.58
N ARG A 264 -2.54 -4.32 -14.55
CA ARG A 264 -1.65 -3.92 -13.45
C ARG A 264 -0.50 -3.07 -13.97
N ASP A 265 0.36 -2.63 -13.06
CA ASP A 265 1.64 -1.95 -13.31
C ASP A 265 1.59 -0.55 -13.94
N ILE A 266 0.39 -0.06 -14.31
CA ILE A 266 0.12 1.33 -14.75
C ILE A 266 0.81 2.37 -13.84
N PHE A 267 0.81 2.14 -12.53
CA PHE A 267 1.32 3.10 -11.53
C PHE A 267 2.61 2.65 -10.81
N TYR A 268 3.16 1.48 -11.15
CA TYR A 268 4.33 0.92 -10.47
C TYR A 268 5.60 1.10 -11.30
N ASP A 269 5.67 0.51 -12.50
CA ASP A 269 6.78 0.69 -13.45
C ASP A 269 6.37 1.52 -14.68
N GLY A 270 5.09 1.86 -14.80
CA GLY A 270 4.54 2.65 -15.91
C GLY A 270 4.19 1.82 -17.15
N ASN A 271 4.31 0.49 -17.10
CA ASN A 271 4.01 -0.41 -18.20
C ASN A 271 2.72 -1.21 -17.91
N PRO A 272 1.57 -0.86 -18.49
CA PRO A 272 0.34 -1.59 -18.27
C PRO A 272 0.46 -3.04 -18.77
N LYS A 273 0.40 -4.01 -17.85
CA LYS A 273 0.39 -5.45 -18.19
C LYS A 273 -0.98 -6.04 -17.90
N LYS A 274 -1.51 -6.83 -18.83
CA LYS A 274 -2.66 -7.70 -18.55
C LYS A 274 -2.17 -8.93 -17.80
N GLU A 275 -2.70 -9.14 -16.61
CA GLU A 275 -2.33 -10.26 -15.74
C GLU A 275 -3.57 -11.11 -15.43
N ARG A 276 -3.37 -12.43 -15.36
CA ARG A 276 -4.43 -13.38 -15.04
C ARG A 276 -4.90 -13.24 -13.59
N CYS A 277 -6.21 -13.13 -13.42
CA CYS A 277 -6.87 -13.15 -12.13
C CYS A 277 -6.67 -14.51 -11.48
N THR A 278 -6.20 -14.49 -10.24
CA THR A 278 -5.82 -15.67 -9.47
C THR A 278 -6.35 -15.55 -8.05
N ILE A 279 -6.77 -16.67 -7.47
CA ILE A 279 -7.31 -16.76 -6.12
C ILE A 279 -6.40 -17.66 -5.29
N VAL A 280 -6.10 -17.24 -4.06
CA VAL A 280 -5.42 -18.06 -3.05
C VAL A 280 -6.40 -18.37 -1.93
N LEU A 281 -6.53 -19.66 -1.59
CA LEU A 281 -7.25 -20.09 -0.39
C LEU A 281 -6.31 -19.94 0.81
N ARG A 282 -6.52 -18.88 1.60
CA ARG A 282 -5.77 -18.64 2.83
C ARG A 282 -6.50 -19.28 4.02
N ILE A 283 -5.75 -19.94 4.89
CA ILE A 283 -6.26 -20.68 6.05
C ILE A 283 -5.55 -20.19 7.30
N ALA A 284 -6.31 -19.84 8.33
CA ALA A 284 -5.79 -19.41 9.63
C ALA A 284 -6.84 -19.70 10.72
N PRO A 285 -6.44 -19.84 11.99
CA PRO A 285 -7.39 -19.92 13.11
C PRO A 285 -8.31 -18.70 13.18
N THR A 286 -7.78 -17.52 12.83
CA THR A 286 -8.53 -16.27 12.74
C THR A 286 -7.86 -15.29 11.80
N PHE A 287 -8.66 -14.37 11.26
CA PHE A 287 -8.22 -13.22 10.48
C PHE A 287 -8.41 -11.89 11.23
N ILE A 288 -8.73 -11.94 12.53
CA ILE A 288 -8.81 -10.74 13.37
C ILE A 288 -7.41 -10.15 13.52
N ARG A 289 -7.31 -8.83 13.32
CA ARG A 289 -6.07 -8.08 13.27
C ARG A 289 -6.09 -6.96 14.31
N PHE A 290 -4.96 -6.30 14.57
CA PHE A 290 -4.97 -5.14 15.47
C PHE A 290 -5.87 -4.04 14.90
N GLY A 291 -5.79 -3.79 13.59
CA GLY A 291 -6.67 -2.87 12.89
C GLY A 291 -8.16 -3.19 13.00
N SER A 292 -8.55 -4.45 13.28
CA SER A 292 -9.95 -4.82 13.54
C SER A 292 -10.49 -4.13 14.79
N PHE A 293 -9.66 -3.83 15.79
CA PHE A 293 -10.04 -3.07 16.98
C PHE A 293 -9.97 -1.54 16.73
N GLU A 294 -9.19 -1.10 15.75
CA GLU A 294 -9.05 0.34 15.46
C GLU A 294 -10.26 0.94 14.74
N ILE A 295 -11.13 0.12 14.15
CA ILE A 295 -12.37 0.61 13.49
C ILE A 295 -13.36 1.26 14.47
N PHE A 296 -13.14 1.09 15.79
CA PHE A 296 -13.92 1.68 16.87
C PHE A 296 -13.31 2.99 17.40
N LYS A 297 -12.10 3.38 16.96
CA LYS A 297 -11.43 4.58 17.46
C LYS A 297 -12.17 5.84 17.06
N ALA A 298 -12.24 6.77 18.02
CA ALA A 298 -12.75 8.13 17.82
C ALA A 298 -11.92 8.90 16.77
N THR A 299 -12.39 10.08 16.41
CA THR A 299 -11.71 10.94 15.44
C THR A 299 -10.30 11.27 15.91
N ASP A 300 -9.31 10.93 15.10
CA ASP A 300 -7.91 11.30 15.31
C ASP A 300 -7.73 12.81 15.14
N GLU A 301 -7.13 13.47 16.13
CA GLU A 301 -7.02 14.93 16.19
C GLU A 301 -6.18 15.53 15.06
N TYR A 302 -5.21 14.77 14.55
CA TYR A 302 -4.28 15.24 13.53
C TYR A 302 -4.79 15.01 12.10
N THR A 303 -5.34 13.84 11.84
CA THR A 303 -5.78 13.42 10.50
C THR A 303 -7.26 13.68 10.25
N GLY A 304 -8.05 13.91 11.31
CA GLY A 304 -9.51 14.03 11.24
C GLY A 304 -10.22 12.74 10.82
N ARG A 305 -9.51 11.60 10.76
CA ARG A 305 -10.08 10.30 10.39
C ARG A 305 -10.72 9.66 11.61
N LYS A 306 -11.85 9.00 11.40
CA LYS A 306 -12.53 8.21 12.44
C LYS A 306 -12.80 6.81 11.94
N GLY A 307 -12.87 5.84 12.85
CA GLY A 307 -13.27 4.49 12.52
C GLY A 307 -14.73 4.42 12.01
N PRO A 308 -15.09 3.46 11.16
CA PRO A 308 -16.48 3.32 10.68
C PRO A 308 -17.46 2.85 11.78
N SER A 309 -16.97 2.40 12.93
CA SER A 309 -17.77 1.85 14.03
C SER A 309 -17.53 2.60 15.34
N VAL A 310 -17.23 3.91 15.27
CA VAL A 310 -17.16 4.77 16.47
C VAL A 310 -18.44 4.62 17.31
N ASP A 311 -18.30 4.68 18.63
CA ASP A 311 -19.37 4.53 19.63
C ASP A 311 -20.00 3.12 19.74
N ARG A 312 -19.56 2.15 18.93
CA ARG A 312 -19.99 0.72 19.03
C ARG A 312 -19.12 -0.09 19.98
N ASN A 313 -18.97 0.41 21.21
CA ASN A 313 -18.19 -0.26 22.26
C ASN A 313 -18.78 -1.63 22.62
N ASP A 314 -20.10 -1.81 22.50
CA ASP A 314 -20.79 -3.09 22.67
C ASP A 314 -20.20 -4.20 21.78
N ILE A 315 -20.01 -3.91 20.49
CA ILE A 315 -19.43 -4.86 19.53
C ILE A 315 -17.95 -5.09 19.83
N ARG A 316 -17.21 -4.03 20.18
CA ARG A 316 -15.77 -4.17 20.47
C ARG A 316 -15.54 -5.08 21.68
N ILE A 317 -16.32 -4.92 22.75
CA ILE A 317 -16.26 -5.78 23.95
C ILE A 317 -16.59 -7.22 23.56
N GLN A 318 -17.67 -7.42 22.82
CA GLN A 318 -18.06 -8.74 22.34
C GLN A 318 -16.95 -9.40 21.49
N MET A 319 -16.28 -8.63 20.63
CA MET A 319 -15.18 -9.11 19.81
C MET A 319 -13.96 -9.48 20.67
N LEU A 320 -13.63 -8.67 21.69
CA LEU A 320 -12.55 -8.97 22.64
C LEU A 320 -12.86 -10.24 23.43
N ASP A 321 -14.07 -10.38 23.96
CA ASP A 321 -14.53 -11.57 24.68
C ASP A 321 -14.47 -12.82 23.79
N TYR A 322 -14.90 -12.70 22.52
CA TYR A 322 -14.81 -13.77 21.53
C TYR A 322 -13.36 -14.19 21.27
N VAL A 323 -12.46 -13.22 21.06
CA VAL A 323 -11.04 -13.50 20.82
C VAL A 323 -10.43 -14.25 22.01
N ILE A 324 -10.64 -13.74 23.23
CA ILE A 324 -10.07 -14.33 24.43
C ILE A 324 -10.64 -15.73 24.68
N SER A 325 -11.97 -15.89 24.62
CA SER A 325 -12.62 -17.18 24.88
C SER A 325 -12.28 -18.26 23.84
N THR A 326 -12.07 -17.87 22.59
CA THR A 326 -11.84 -18.83 21.50
C THR A 326 -10.36 -19.17 21.32
N PHE A 327 -9.48 -18.18 21.39
CA PHE A 327 -8.05 -18.34 21.04
C PHE A 327 -7.09 -18.28 22.23
N TYR A 328 -7.59 -17.91 23.41
CA TYR A 328 -6.84 -17.84 24.68
C TYR A 328 -7.63 -18.43 25.86
N PRO A 329 -8.23 -19.63 25.73
CA PRO A 329 -9.14 -20.18 26.73
C PRO A 329 -8.49 -20.36 28.12
N GLU A 330 -7.18 -20.65 28.16
CA GLU A 330 -6.39 -20.72 29.39
C GLU A 330 -6.38 -19.39 30.17
N ILE A 331 -6.34 -18.25 29.48
CA ILE A 331 -6.40 -16.92 30.09
C ILE A 331 -7.79 -16.64 30.65
N LEU A 332 -8.83 -17.02 29.89
CA LEU A 332 -10.21 -16.92 30.36
C LEU A 332 -10.43 -17.74 31.63
N GLN A 333 -9.91 -18.98 31.66
CA GLN A 333 -10.04 -19.86 32.82
C GLN A 333 -9.34 -19.31 34.05
N ALA A 334 -8.12 -18.78 33.90
CA ALA A 334 -7.32 -18.24 35.00
C ALA A 334 -7.89 -16.94 35.60
N HIS A 335 -8.61 -16.14 34.81
CA HIS A 335 -9.10 -14.81 35.20
C HIS A 335 -10.61 -14.62 35.02
N SER A 336 -11.39 -15.69 35.13
CA SER A 336 -12.84 -15.71 34.85
C SER A 336 -13.68 -14.71 35.67
N HIS A 337 -13.17 -14.25 36.81
CA HIS A 337 -13.85 -13.32 37.72
C HIS A 337 -13.38 -11.86 37.60
N ASN A 338 -12.38 -11.56 36.76
CA ASN A 338 -11.83 -10.21 36.63
C ASN A 338 -11.47 -9.87 35.17
N ASN A 339 -12.35 -9.14 34.50
CA ASN A 339 -12.18 -8.77 33.09
C ASN A 339 -10.92 -7.92 32.83
N VAL A 340 -10.57 -7.01 33.73
CA VAL A 340 -9.39 -6.15 33.54
C VAL A 340 -8.11 -6.98 33.62
N GLN A 341 -7.99 -7.87 34.61
CA GLN A 341 -6.84 -8.78 34.72
C GLN A 341 -6.79 -9.78 33.56
N ARG A 342 -7.94 -10.30 33.13
CA ARG A 342 -8.06 -11.17 31.94
C ARG A 342 -7.56 -10.45 30.68
N ASN A 343 -8.01 -9.21 30.45
CA ASN A 343 -7.61 -8.41 29.29
C ASN A 343 -6.12 -8.04 29.35
N ALA A 344 -5.59 -7.75 30.54
CA ALA A 344 -4.17 -7.50 30.76
C ALA A 344 -3.32 -8.75 30.49
N ALA A 345 -3.74 -9.93 30.95
CA ALA A 345 -3.08 -11.20 30.66
C ALA A 345 -3.12 -11.54 29.16
N PHE A 346 -4.25 -11.30 28.50
CA PHE A 346 -4.38 -11.41 27.05
C PHE A 346 -3.41 -10.49 26.32
N PHE A 347 -3.38 -9.20 26.66
CA PHE A 347 -2.48 -8.24 26.02
C PHE A 347 -1.00 -8.59 26.22
N ARG A 348 -0.63 -9.06 27.42
CA ARG A 348 0.70 -9.61 27.71
C ARG A 348 1.07 -10.76 26.79
N GLU A 349 0.17 -11.72 26.58
CA GLU A 349 0.42 -12.86 25.69
C GLU A 349 0.51 -12.42 24.22
N VAL A 350 -0.35 -11.52 23.75
CA VAL A 350 -0.26 -10.95 22.38
C VAL A 350 1.08 -10.23 22.18
N THR A 351 1.53 -9.48 23.19
CA THR A 351 2.82 -8.79 23.20
C THR A 351 3.97 -9.78 23.05
N ARG A 352 4.00 -10.83 23.87
CA ARG A 352 5.02 -11.90 23.82
C ARG A 352 5.01 -12.65 22.49
N ARG A 353 3.83 -13.02 21.96
CA ARG A 353 3.72 -13.71 20.66
C ARG A 353 4.25 -12.84 19.52
N THR A 354 3.93 -11.55 19.53
CA THR A 354 4.42 -10.60 18.52
C THR A 354 5.93 -10.44 18.61
N ALA A 355 6.49 -10.31 19.82
CA ALA A 355 7.93 -10.22 20.06
C ALA A 355 8.68 -11.46 19.55
N ARG A 356 8.18 -12.67 19.85
CA ARG A 356 8.76 -13.93 19.33
C ARG A 356 8.69 -14.01 17.81
N MET A 357 7.55 -13.67 17.22
CA MET A 357 7.33 -13.72 15.78
C MET A 357 8.33 -12.82 15.03
N VAL A 358 8.48 -11.56 15.46
CA VAL A 358 9.43 -10.64 14.81
C VAL A 358 10.89 -11.02 15.10
N ALA A 359 11.20 -11.58 16.26
CA ALA A 359 12.52 -12.15 16.53
C ALA A 359 12.88 -13.28 15.55
N GLU A 360 11.95 -14.18 15.27
CA GLU A 360 12.15 -15.22 14.24
C GLU A 360 12.35 -14.63 12.85
N TRP A 361 11.60 -13.57 12.49
CA TRP A 361 11.82 -12.85 11.23
C TRP A 361 13.25 -12.32 11.11
N GLN A 362 13.79 -11.75 12.19
CA GLN A 362 15.18 -11.29 12.23
C GLN A 362 16.15 -12.48 12.08
N CYS A 363 15.90 -13.60 12.75
CA CYS A 363 16.80 -14.77 12.69
C CYS A 363 16.88 -15.44 11.30
N VAL A 364 15.85 -15.31 10.46
CA VAL A 364 15.85 -15.85 9.08
C VAL A 364 16.02 -14.79 7.99
N GLY A 365 16.21 -13.52 8.37
CA GLY A 365 16.39 -12.42 7.43
C GLY A 365 15.14 -12.09 6.61
N PHE A 366 13.95 -12.29 7.19
CA PHE A 366 12.68 -11.96 6.55
C PHE A 366 12.31 -10.50 6.77
N CYS A 367 11.89 -9.81 5.69
CA CYS A 367 11.38 -8.46 5.69
C CYS A 367 9.96 -8.44 5.12
N HIS A 368 8.98 -8.00 5.92
CA HIS A 368 7.56 -8.05 5.56
C HIS A 368 7.14 -6.96 4.55
N GLY A 369 7.72 -5.76 4.67
CA GLY A 369 7.51 -4.64 3.74
C GLY A 369 6.22 -3.83 3.92
N VAL A 370 5.21 -4.32 4.66
CA VAL A 370 3.94 -3.60 4.94
C VAL A 370 3.41 -3.95 6.33
N LEU A 371 4.04 -3.39 7.38
CA LEU A 371 3.66 -3.62 8.78
C LEU A 371 2.67 -2.56 9.29
N ASN A 372 1.58 -2.37 8.56
CA ASN A 372 0.45 -1.60 9.07
C ASN A 372 -0.27 -2.39 10.19
N THR A 373 -1.04 -1.71 11.03
CA THR A 373 -1.79 -2.34 12.13
C THR A 373 -2.87 -3.30 11.63
N ASP A 374 -3.42 -3.06 10.45
CA ASP A 374 -4.30 -3.99 9.75
C ASP A 374 -3.53 -5.17 9.13
N ASN A 375 -2.21 -5.31 9.27
CA ASN A 375 -1.46 -6.53 8.92
C ASN A 375 -0.84 -7.22 10.16
N MET A 376 -1.27 -6.83 11.36
CA MET A 376 -0.83 -7.48 12.60
C MET A 376 -1.90 -8.45 13.10
N SER A 377 -1.60 -9.74 13.08
CA SER A 377 -2.54 -10.77 13.54
C SER A 377 -2.71 -10.72 15.06
N ILE A 378 -3.96 -10.83 15.53
CA ILE A 378 -4.24 -10.85 16.98
C ILE A 378 -3.65 -12.08 17.68
N VAL A 379 -3.38 -13.16 16.94
CA VAL A 379 -2.81 -14.42 17.45
C VAL A 379 -1.30 -14.57 17.20
N GLY A 380 -0.64 -13.52 16.68
CA GLY A 380 0.81 -13.52 16.43
C GLY A 380 1.25 -14.36 15.23
N LEU A 381 0.45 -14.34 14.15
CA LEU A 381 0.79 -14.95 12.86
C LEU A 381 1.34 -13.91 11.88
N THR A 382 2.33 -14.31 11.09
CA THR A 382 2.71 -13.62 9.85
C THR A 382 1.52 -13.69 8.89
N ILE A 383 1.09 -12.55 8.34
CA ILE A 383 -0.12 -12.45 7.52
C ILE A 383 0.03 -11.36 6.46
N ASP A 384 -0.65 -11.53 5.32
CA ASP A 384 -0.71 -10.53 4.24
C ASP A 384 0.62 -10.33 3.49
N TYR A 385 1.03 -11.41 2.82
CA TYR A 385 2.22 -11.46 1.99
C TYR A 385 2.07 -10.64 0.69
N GLY A 386 2.46 -9.37 0.76
CA GLY A 386 2.59 -8.48 -0.40
C GLY A 386 4.05 -8.35 -0.84
N PRO A 387 4.66 -7.16 -0.70
CA PRO A 387 6.05 -6.92 -1.09
C PRO A 387 7.04 -7.35 0.00
N PHE A 388 6.97 -8.61 0.42
CA PHE A 388 7.96 -9.18 1.34
C PHE A 388 9.26 -9.54 0.61
N GLY A 389 10.33 -9.80 1.36
CA GLY A 389 11.56 -10.40 0.85
C GLY A 389 12.36 -11.09 1.93
N PHE A 390 12.98 -12.22 1.59
CA PHE A 390 14.11 -12.74 2.36
C PHE A 390 15.38 -12.05 1.87
N MET A 391 16.23 -11.61 2.79
CA MET A 391 17.50 -10.99 2.43
C MET A 391 18.41 -12.00 1.75
N ASP A 392 18.91 -11.65 0.57
CA ASP A 392 20.01 -12.37 -0.07
C ASP A 392 21.32 -12.00 0.62
N ARG A 393 21.85 -10.80 0.37
CA ARG A 393 22.95 -10.21 1.15
C ARG A 393 22.44 -9.60 2.45
N TYR A 394 23.23 -9.69 3.51
CA TYR A 394 22.88 -8.99 4.75
C TYR A 394 23.00 -7.47 4.57
N ASP A 395 21.87 -6.79 4.72
CA ASP A 395 21.77 -5.34 4.72
C ASP A 395 20.75 -4.96 5.82
N PRO A 396 21.20 -4.40 6.96
CA PRO A 396 20.28 -4.07 8.04
C PRO A 396 19.23 -3.04 7.62
N GLU A 397 19.52 -2.22 6.61
CA GLU A 397 18.60 -1.21 6.09
C GLU A 397 17.81 -1.70 4.88
N HIS A 398 17.79 -3.01 4.62
CA HIS A 398 17.07 -3.59 3.49
C HIS A 398 15.59 -3.20 3.47
N ILE A 399 15.15 -2.61 2.35
CA ILE A 399 13.76 -2.27 2.07
C ILE A 399 13.29 -3.21 0.95
N CYS A 400 12.35 -4.10 1.26
CA CYS A 400 11.80 -5.04 0.28
C CYS A 400 10.63 -4.45 -0.53
N ASN A 401 9.99 -3.41 -0.02
CA ASN A 401 8.84 -2.76 -0.66
C ASN A 401 9.28 -1.54 -1.49
N GLY A 402 9.14 -1.64 -2.81
CA GLY A 402 9.46 -0.54 -3.73
C GLY A 402 8.67 0.75 -3.52
N SER A 403 7.55 0.70 -2.78
CA SER A 403 6.74 1.88 -2.42
C SER A 403 7.17 2.54 -1.10
N ASP A 404 8.03 1.91 -0.29
CA ASP A 404 8.49 2.44 1.00
C ASP A 404 9.74 3.31 0.85
N ASN A 405 9.58 4.49 0.26
CA ASN A 405 10.66 5.45 0.04
C ASN A 405 11.30 5.98 1.33
N SER A 406 10.63 5.81 2.48
CA SER A 406 11.13 6.26 3.79
C SER A 406 11.89 5.18 4.55
N GLY A 407 11.84 3.93 4.06
CA GLY A 407 12.29 2.76 4.79
C GLY A 407 11.62 2.65 6.15
N ARG A 408 10.32 2.94 6.26
CA ARG A 408 9.54 2.79 7.51
C ARG A 408 9.54 1.33 7.95
N TYR A 409 9.44 0.40 7.01
CA TYR A 409 9.37 -1.04 7.21
C TYR A 409 10.67 -1.75 6.81
N ALA A 410 11.80 -1.03 6.84
CA ALA A 410 13.11 -1.62 6.64
C ALA A 410 13.37 -2.75 7.66
N TYR A 411 14.22 -3.71 7.28
CA TYR A 411 14.47 -4.93 8.04
C TYR A 411 14.79 -4.68 9.53
N ASN A 412 15.72 -3.76 9.82
CA ASN A 412 16.11 -3.39 11.19
C ASN A 412 15.03 -2.65 11.99
N LYS A 413 14.03 -2.06 11.34
CA LYS A 413 12.95 -1.32 12.00
C LYS A 413 11.75 -2.18 12.37
N GLN A 414 11.66 -3.40 11.84
CA GLN A 414 10.51 -4.28 12.08
C GLN A 414 10.22 -4.52 13.57
N PRO A 415 11.21 -4.74 14.46
CA PRO A 415 10.96 -4.89 15.90
C PRO A 415 10.30 -3.65 16.50
N GLU A 416 10.82 -2.46 16.24
CA GLU A 416 10.26 -1.22 16.78
C GLU A 416 8.87 -0.88 16.20
N ILE A 417 8.64 -1.19 14.92
CA ILE A 417 7.33 -1.02 14.31
C ILE A 417 6.30 -1.97 14.92
N CYS A 418 6.67 -3.21 15.22
CA CYS A 418 5.78 -4.16 15.89
C CYS A 418 5.45 -3.70 17.33
N LYS A 419 6.42 -3.17 18.07
CA LYS A 419 6.22 -2.52 19.39
C LYS A 419 5.24 -1.36 19.28
N TRP A 420 5.43 -0.49 18.28
CA TRP A 420 4.55 0.64 18.01
C TRP A 420 3.12 0.20 17.67
N ASN A 421 2.96 -0.85 16.86
CA ASN A 421 1.64 -1.40 16.51
C ASN A 421 0.93 -2.01 17.72
N LEU A 422 1.65 -2.63 18.66
CA LEU A 422 1.08 -3.08 19.94
C LEU A 422 0.59 -1.90 20.79
N GLY A 423 1.29 -0.77 20.78
CA GLY A 423 0.81 0.47 21.38
C GLY A 423 -0.52 0.94 20.76
N LYS A 424 -0.68 0.80 19.44
CA LYS A 424 -1.95 1.10 18.76
C LYS A 424 -3.07 0.13 19.09
N LEU A 425 -2.76 -1.15 19.31
CA LEU A 425 -3.72 -2.10 19.87
C LEU A 425 -4.13 -1.70 21.28
N ALA A 426 -3.18 -1.33 22.16
CA ALA A 426 -3.47 -0.88 23.53
C ALA A 426 -4.44 0.31 23.54
N GLU A 427 -4.19 1.33 22.71
CA GLU A 427 -5.10 2.47 22.51
C GLU A 427 -6.51 2.02 22.07
N ALA A 428 -6.60 1.02 21.20
CA ALA A 428 -7.88 0.54 20.67
C ALA A 428 -8.71 -0.26 21.70
N LEU A 429 -8.07 -0.82 22.73
CA LEU A 429 -8.72 -1.60 23.79
C LEU A 429 -9.27 -0.75 24.94
N VAL A 430 -9.03 0.57 24.98
CA VAL A 430 -9.55 1.48 26.02
C VAL A 430 -11.08 1.62 25.93
N PRO A 431 -11.87 1.47 27.03
CA PRO A 431 -11.41 1.40 28.41
C PRO A 431 -11.33 -0.01 29.00
N GLU A 432 -11.61 -1.06 28.22
CA GLU A 432 -11.57 -2.46 28.68
C GLU A 432 -10.19 -2.90 29.15
N LEU A 433 -9.15 -2.27 28.59
CA LEU A 433 -7.80 -2.30 29.10
C LEU A 433 -7.27 -0.86 29.20
N PRO A 434 -7.21 -0.28 30.41
CA PRO A 434 -6.68 1.06 30.62
C PRO A 434 -5.20 1.17 30.24
N LEU A 435 -4.78 2.34 29.75
CA LEU A 435 -3.40 2.58 29.30
C LEU A 435 -2.39 2.51 30.43
N GLU A 436 -2.82 2.84 31.65
CA GLU A 436 -2.02 2.75 32.87
C GLU A 436 -1.61 1.30 33.19
N ILE A 437 -2.30 0.32 32.61
CA ILE A 437 -1.99 -1.11 32.74
C ILE A 437 -1.29 -1.63 31.47
N SER A 438 -1.78 -1.30 30.28
CA SER A 438 -1.23 -1.86 29.04
C SER A 438 0.15 -1.33 28.69
N ILE A 439 0.45 -0.06 28.95
CA ILE A 439 1.75 0.54 28.59
C ILE A 439 2.89 -0.09 29.40
N PRO A 440 2.80 -0.24 30.74
CA PRO A 440 3.81 -0.98 31.50
C PRO A 440 4.00 -2.41 31.02
N ILE A 441 2.91 -3.13 30.69
CA ILE A 441 3.01 -4.49 30.13
C ILE A 441 3.79 -4.49 28.81
N LEU A 442 3.51 -3.54 27.91
CA LEU A 442 4.22 -3.43 26.65
C LEU A 442 5.72 -3.16 26.85
N GLU A 443 6.05 -2.22 27.74
CA GLU A 443 7.43 -1.81 28.01
C GLU A 443 8.24 -2.93 28.70
N GLU A 444 7.65 -3.61 29.68
CA GLU A 444 8.32 -4.67 30.45
C GLU A 444 8.48 -5.97 29.64
N GLU A 445 7.45 -6.37 28.88
CA GLU A 445 7.39 -7.72 28.30
C GLU A 445 7.99 -7.79 26.90
N TYR A 446 7.83 -6.74 26.08
CA TYR A 446 8.17 -6.82 24.66
C TYR A 446 9.67 -6.98 24.44
N GLU A 447 10.46 -6.08 25.01
CA GLU A 447 11.90 -6.01 24.78
C GLU A 447 12.62 -7.20 25.41
N ALA A 448 12.26 -7.52 26.65
CA ALA A 448 12.77 -8.70 27.34
C ALA A 448 12.47 -10.00 26.57
N GLU A 449 11.24 -10.16 26.04
CA GLU A 449 10.87 -11.36 25.30
C GLU A 449 11.51 -11.42 23.91
N PHE A 450 11.60 -10.29 23.22
CA PHE A 450 12.27 -10.19 21.92
C PHE A 450 13.74 -10.57 22.04
N GLU A 451 14.49 -9.93 22.94
CA GLU A 451 15.93 -10.17 23.12
C GLU A 451 16.21 -11.60 23.55
N ARG A 452 15.42 -12.12 24.51
CA ARG A 452 15.54 -13.49 24.99
C ARG A 452 15.33 -14.49 23.87
N HIS A 453 14.28 -14.34 23.07
CA HIS A 453 13.95 -15.26 21.98
C HIS A 453 14.94 -15.14 20.82
N TYR A 454 15.26 -13.92 20.40
CA TYR A 454 16.25 -13.64 19.35
C TYR A 454 17.61 -14.26 19.70
N LEU A 455 18.16 -13.97 20.88
CA LEU A 455 19.47 -14.47 21.26
C LEU A 455 19.47 -15.99 21.47
N GLN A 456 18.36 -16.56 21.96
CA GLN A 456 18.21 -18.01 22.04
C GLN A 456 18.27 -18.68 20.66
N THR A 457 17.62 -18.12 19.66
CA THR A 457 17.66 -18.64 18.28
C THR A 457 19.02 -18.41 17.64
N MET A 458 19.62 -17.22 17.79
CA MET A 458 20.97 -16.93 17.25
C MET A 458 22.05 -17.84 17.85
N ARG A 459 21.98 -18.16 19.14
CA ARG A 459 22.86 -19.15 19.77
C ARG A 459 22.75 -20.52 19.10
N LYS A 460 21.55 -21.02 18.85
CA LYS A 460 21.34 -22.30 18.13
C LYS A 460 21.89 -22.24 16.70
N LYS A 461 21.69 -21.12 16.00
CA LYS A 461 22.25 -20.89 14.65
C LYS A 461 23.78 -20.89 14.64
N LEU A 462 24.42 -20.57 15.76
CA LEU A 462 25.87 -20.61 15.97
C LEU A 462 26.37 -21.88 16.67
N GLY A 463 25.50 -22.84 16.98
CA GLY A 463 25.88 -24.08 17.67
C GLY A 463 26.24 -23.90 19.16
N LEU A 464 25.79 -22.82 19.82
CA LEU A 464 26.02 -22.51 21.24
C LEU A 464 24.80 -22.92 22.08
N ILE A 465 24.91 -23.89 22.98
CA ILE A 465 23.73 -24.63 23.49
C ILE A 465 23.80 -24.91 24.99
N GLN A 466 24.92 -25.45 25.46
CA GLN A 466 25.16 -25.84 26.84
C GLN A 466 25.52 -24.63 27.70
N LEU A 467 26.45 -23.81 27.22
CA LEU A 467 26.93 -22.64 27.96
C LEU A 467 26.29 -21.37 27.37
N ARG A 468 25.71 -20.54 28.22
CA ARG A 468 25.23 -19.20 27.85
C ARG A 468 26.15 -18.17 28.46
N LEU A 469 26.71 -17.30 27.62
CA LEU A 469 27.55 -16.20 28.05
C LEU A 469 26.91 -14.88 27.64
N ASP A 470 27.16 -13.82 28.41
CA ASP A 470 26.67 -12.47 28.09
C ASP A 470 27.34 -11.93 26.82
N ASP A 471 28.61 -12.32 26.59
CA ASP A 471 29.38 -11.98 25.38
C ASP A 471 28.79 -12.60 24.09
N ASP A 472 27.86 -13.56 24.18
CA ASP A 472 27.22 -14.17 23.00
C ASP A 472 26.48 -13.11 22.16
N ASN A 473 25.89 -12.09 22.80
CA ASN A 473 25.22 -11.00 22.09
C ASN A 473 26.23 -10.20 21.26
N LYS A 474 27.39 -9.88 21.85
CA LYS A 474 28.47 -9.21 21.14
C LYS A 474 28.99 -10.04 19.97
N LEU A 475 29.18 -11.34 20.15
CA LEU A 475 29.60 -12.24 19.07
C LEU A 475 28.62 -12.24 17.89
N VAL A 476 27.32 -12.25 18.18
CA VAL A 476 26.25 -12.13 17.15
C VAL A 476 26.29 -10.78 16.46
N SER A 477 26.41 -9.68 17.22
CA SER A 477 26.51 -8.33 16.65
C SER A 477 27.74 -8.19 15.74
N ASP A 478 28.90 -8.70 16.16
CA ASP A 478 30.15 -8.64 15.40
C ASP A 478 30.06 -9.52 14.14
N LEU A 479 29.29 -10.63 14.16
CA LEU A 479 29.00 -11.44 12.96
C LEU A 479 28.20 -10.65 11.94
N LEU A 480 27.09 -10.06 12.38
CA LEU A 480 26.21 -9.28 11.50
C LEU A 480 26.96 -8.08 10.91
N GLU A 481 27.82 -7.43 11.70
CA GLU A 481 28.68 -6.37 11.20
C GLU A 481 29.68 -6.87 10.14
N THR A 482 30.31 -8.03 10.38
CA THR A 482 31.20 -8.69 9.40
C THR A 482 30.44 -8.98 8.10
N MET A 483 29.22 -9.51 8.19
CA MET A 483 28.35 -9.77 7.03
C MET A 483 27.98 -8.48 6.30
N ARG A 484 27.72 -7.39 7.03
CA ARG A 484 27.39 -6.07 6.46
C ARG A 484 28.56 -5.49 5.67
N VAL A 485 29.75 -5.50 6.25
CA VAL A 485 30.97 -4.92 5.64
C VAL A 485 31.43 -5.73 4.42
N THR A 486 31.26 -7.05 4.46
CA THR A 486 31.64 -7.95 3.36
C THR A 486 30.53 -8.16 2.32
N GLY A 487 29.30 -7.74 2.63
CA GLY A 487 28.11 -8.00 1.81
C GLY A 487 27.80 -9.49 1.68
N ALA A 488 28.05 -10.28 2.73
CA ALA A 488 27.88 -11.72 2.70
C ALA A 488 26.41 -12.15 2.59
N ASP A 489 26.16 -13.26 1.88
CA ASP A 489 24.85 -13.89 1.81
C ASP A 489 24.37 -14.30 3.22
N PHE A 490 23.17 -13.85 3.60
CA PHE A 490 22.66 -14.03 4.95
C PHE A 490 22.48 -15.51 5.30
N THR A 491 21.77 -16.24 4.44
CA THR A 491 21.38 -17.63 4.71
C THR A 491 22.59 -18.56 4.56
N ASN A 492 23.35 -18.41 3.48
CA ASN A 492 24.47 -19.29 3.18
C ASN A 492 25.62 -19.09 4.16
N THR A 493 25.81 -17.90 4.74
CA THR A 493 26.79 -17.69 5.82
C THR A 493 26.49 -18.61 7.00
N PHE A 494 25.26 -18.55 7.53
CA PHE A 494 24.86 -19.42 8.66
C PHE A 494 24.94 -20.91 8.30
N ARG A 495 24.56 -21.28 7.06
CA ARG A 495 24.66 -22.67 6.61
C ARG A 495 26.11 -23.13 6.49
N LEU A 496 27.02 -22.31 5.99
CA LEU A 496 28.44 -22.65 5.87
C LEU A 496 29.15 -22.73 7.23
N LEU A 497 28.74 -21.91 8.20
CA LEU A 497 29.31 -21.96 9.54
C LEU A 497 29.15 -23.33 10.21
N SER A 498 28.18 -24.15 9.80
CA SER A 498 28.04 -25.51 10.34
C SER A 498 29.20 -26.43 9.97
N SER A 499 29.94 -26.14 8.90
CA SER A 499 31.16 -26.87 8.52
C SER A 499 32.45 -26.19 8.98
N PHE A 500 32.37 -25.19 9.87
CA PHE A 500 33.57 -24.49 10.36
C PHE A 500 34.43 -25.44 11.21
N PRO A 501 35.74 -25.60 10.89
CA PRO A 501 36.63 -26.41 11.69
C PRO A 501 36.93 -25.71 13.03
N ALA A 502 36.49 -26.33 14.13
CA ALA A 502 36.77 -25.85 15.48
C ALA A 502 38.24 -26.04 15.89
N ASP A 503 39.01 -26.85 15.15
CA ASP A 503 40.43 -27.05 15.40
C ASP A 503 41.29 -25.84 14.99
N SER A 504 42.54 -25.85 15.46
CA SER A 504 43.51 -24.78 15.24
C SER A 504 44.36 -24.98 13.98
N ASP A 505 43.92 -25.82 13.03
CA ASP A 505 44.66 -26.10 11.79
C ASP A 505 44.60 -24.88 10.83
N PRO A 506 45.74 -24.23 10.54
CA PRO A 506 45.77 -23.07 9.66
C PRO A 506 45.31 -23.38 8.22
N LEU A 507 45.53 -24.60 7.72
CA LEU A 507 45.16 -24.98 6.36
C LEU A 507 43.65 -25.09 6.21
N LYS A 508 42.97 -25.70 7.19
CA LYS A 508 41.50 -25.80 7.20
C LYS A 508 40.84 -24.43 7.36
N LEU A 509 41.45 -23.54 8.14
CA LEU A 509 40.99 -22.16 8.26
C LEU A 509 41.08 -21.43 6.91
N GLU A 510 42.18 -21.57 6.18
CA GLU A 510 42.34 -20.92 4.86
C GLU A 510 41.35 -21.48 3.84
N GLU A 511 41.13 -22.81 3.81
CA GLU A 511 40.11 -23.44 2.96
C GLU A 511 38.70 -22.93 3.29
N PHE A 512 38.39 -22.74 4.58
CA PHE A 512 37.11 -22.18 5.00
C PHE A 512 36.98 -20.69 4.62
N LEU A 513 38.06 -19.91 4.75
CA LEU A 513 38.10 -18.51 4.32
C LEU A 513 37.84 -18.39 2.81
N ASP A 514 38.33 -19.32 1.99
CA ASP A 514 38.00 -19.38 0.56
C ASP A 514 36.52 -19.66 0.31
N LYS A 515 35.91 -20.59 1.06
CA LYS A 515 34.49 -20.93 0.94
C LYS A 515 33.59 -19.75 1.34
N ILE A 516 33.86 -19.11 2.48
CA ILE A 516 33.03 -17.99 2.95
C ILE A 516 33.22 -16.73 2.11
N SER A 517 34.44 -16.50 1.58
CA SER A 517 34.70 -15.37 0.67
C SER A 517 33.89 -15.47 -0.62
N LYS A 518 33.58 -16.69 -1.09
CA LYS A 518 32.68 -16.91 -2.23
C LYS A 518 31.23 -16.51 -1.95
N GLN A 519 30.83 -16.34 -0.69
CA GLN A 519 29.50 -15.84 -0.31
C GLN A 519 29.47 -14.31 -0.10
N CYS A 520 30.63 -13.65 -0.05
CA CYS A 520 30.73 -12.19 0.03
C CYS A 520 30.36 -11.54 -1.30
N ALA A 521 29.77 -10.34 -1.28
CA ALA A 521 29.42 -9.60 -2.49
C ALA A 521 30.66 -9.34 -3.38
N SER A 522 30.47 -9.45 -4.69
CA SER A 522 31.47 -9.06 -5.69
C SER A 522 31.59 -7.55 -5.76
N LEU A 523 32.67 -7.08 -6.39
CA LEU A 523 32.89 -5.65 -6.58
C LEU A 523 31.78 -5.02 -7.44
N GLU A 524 31.30 -5.75 -8.45
CA GLU A 524 30.20 -5.35 -9.33
C GLU A 524 28.89 -5.23 -8.55
N GLU A 525 28.57 -6.24 -7.72
CA GLU A 525 27.38 -6.23 -6.86
C GLU A 525 27.38 -5.03 -5.90
N LEU A 526 28.51 -4.75 -5.27
CA LEU A 526 28.67 -3.60 -4.39
C LEU A 526 28.56 -2.27 -5.16
N LYS A 527 29.14 -2.18 -6.36
CA LYS A 527 29.03 -0.99 -7.21
C LYS A 527 27.58 -0.72 -7.61
N VAL A 528 26.80 -1.75 -7.95
CA VAL A 528 25.37 -1.61 -8.25
C VAL A 528 24.61 -1.15 -7.01
N ALA A 529 24.84 -1.78 -5.86
CA ALA A 529 24.15 -1.46 -4.61
C ALA A 529 24.41 -0.05 -4.08
N TYR A 530 25.64 0.45 -4.22
CA TYR A 530 26.04 1.80 -3.78
C TYR A 530 25.96 2.85 -4.89
N LYS A 531 25.39 2.53 -6.06
CA LYS A 531 25.23 3.50 -7.14
C LYS A 531 24.40 4.69 -6.63
N PRO A 532 24.88 5.94 -6.80
CA PRO A 532 24.13 7.12 -6.36
C PRO A 532 22.73 7.14 -6.98
N GLN A 533 21.72 7.38 -6.15
CA GLN A 533 20.32 7.40 -6.60
C GLN A 533 19.88 8.80 -7.02
N MET A 534 20.58 9.82 -6.52
CA MET A 534 20.36 11.21 -6.88
C MET A 534 21.41 11.73 -7.88
N ASP A 535 20.94 12.53 -8.84
CA ASP A 535 21.84 13.28 -9.72
C ASP A 535 22.66 14.30 -8.89
N PRO A 536 23.98 14.47 -9.13
CA PRO A 536 24.82 15.40 -8.38
C PRO A 536 24.29 16.84 -8.33
N ARG A 537 23.59 17.32 -9.37
CA ARG A 537 23.00 18.65 -9.40
C ARG A 537 21.80 18.75 -8.46
N GLN A 538 20.99 17.69 -8.38
CA GLN A 538 19.87 17.61 -7.44
C GLN A 538 20.37 17.60 -5.99
N LEU A 539 21.43 16.83 -5.69
CA LEU A 539 22.04 16.80 -4.37
C LEU A 539 22.61 18.18 -3.96
N SER A 540 23.33 18.84 -4.87
CA SER A 540 23.85 20.20 -4.65
C SER A 540 22.72 21.20 -4.37
N MET A 541 21.63 21.14 -5.13
CA MET A 541 20.45 21.96 -4.90
C MET A 541 19.83 21.69 -3.53
N MET A 542 19.71 20.42 -3.12
CA MET A 542 19.18 20.04 -1.82
C MET A 542 20.07 20.51 -0.65
N LEU A 543 21.40 20.42 -0.79
CA LEU A 543 22.34 20.96 0.20
C LEU A 543 22.26 22.48 0.33
N MET A 544 22.14 23.20 -0.80
CA MET A 544 21.93 24.65 -0.77
C MET A 544 20.59 25.03 -0.13
N LEU A 545 19.52 24.26 -0.40
CA LEU A 545 18.21 24.45 0.23
C LEU A 545 18.26 24.19 1.75
N ALA A 546 19.03 23.20 2.19
CA ALA A 546 19.22 22.91 3.62
C ALA A 546 19.82 24.10 4.39
N GLN A 547 20.72 24.84 3.74
CA GLN A 547 21.39 26.01 4.32
C GLN A 547 20.55 27.29 4.18
N SER A 548 19.92 27.50 3.03
CA SER A 548 19.21 28.75 2.70
C SER A 548 17.76 28.80 3.19
N ASN A 549 17.04 27.67 3.23
CA ASN A 549 15.65 27.61 3.68
C ASN A 549 15.31 26.27 4.36
N PRO A 550 15.61 26.12 5.66
CA PRO A 550 15.40 24.87 6.40
C PRO A 550 13.95 24.38 6.43
N GLN A 551 12.97 25.30 6.33
CA GLN A 551 11.54 24.94 6.32
C GLN A 551 11.14 24.32 4.98
N LEU A 552 11.59 24.90 3.86
CA LEU A 552 11.35 24.32 2.53
C LEU A 552 12.10 23.00 2.35
N PHE A 553 13.30 22.90 2.93
CA PHE A 553 14.10 21.67 2.97
C PHE A 553 13.35 20.52 3.65
N ALA A 554 12.83 20.74 4.86
CA ALA A 554 12.08 19.73 5.63
C ALA A 554 10.82 19.21 4.91
N LEU A 555 10.33 19.93 3.88
CA LEU A 555 9.19 19.53 3.06
C LEU A 555 9.57 18.70 1.82
N ILE A 556 10.85 18.70 1.42
CA ILE A 556 11.35 18.06 0.18
C ILE A 556 12.23 16.85 0.49
N GLY A 557 12.97 16.90 1.60
CA GLY A 557 13.81 15.81 2.04
C GLY A 557 14.14 15.93 3.52
N THR A 558 14.69 14.86 4.08
CA THR A 558 15.19 14.89 5.45
C THR A 558 16.70 15.02 5.41
N LYS A 559 17.30 15.60 6.48
CA LYS A 559 18.76 15.60 6.64
C LYS A 559 19.31 14.18 6.60
N SER A 560 18.56 13.23 7.15
CA SER A 560 18.91 11.80 7.13
C SER A 560 19.02 11.25 5.70
N ASN A 561 18.07 11.54 4.82
CA ASN A 561 18.13 11.06 3.43
C ASN A 561 19.34 11.61 2.68
N ILE A 562 19.72 12.88 2.92
CA ILE A 562 20.92 13.47 2.32
C ILE A 562 22.19 12.83 2.86
N ASN A 563 22.27 12.64 4.18
CA ASN A 563 23.44 11.98 4.77
C ASN A 563 23.63 10.58 4.21
N LYS A 564 22.53 9.82 4.04
CA LYS A 564 22.56 8.50 3.40
C LYS A 564 23.04 8.55 1.95
N GLU A 565 22.59 9.52 1.16
CA GLU A 565 23.08 9.70 -0.21
C GLU A 565 24.56 10.09 -0.25
N LEU A 566 25.02 10.93 0.68
CA LEU A 566 26.44 11.31 0.80
C LEU A 566 27.30 10.09 1.16
N GLU A 567 26.88 9.31 2.14
CA GLU A 567 27.55 8.05 2.53
C GLU A 567 27.60 7.07 1.34
N ARG A 568 26.49 6.94 0.60
CA ARG A 568 26.41 6.11 -0.60
C ARG A 568 27.42 6.55 -1.67
N ILE A 569 27.52 7.85 -1.94
CA ILE A 569 28.49 8.41 -2.89
C ILE A 569 29.94 8.15 -2.42
N GLU A 570 30.22 8.34 -1.14
CA GLU A 570 31.56 8.09 -0.58
C GLU A 570 31.96 6.62 -0.73
N GLN A 571 31.05 5.70 -0.38
CA GLN A 571 31.28 4.26 -0.54
C GLN A 571 31.46 3.88 -2.01
N PHE A 572 30.63 4.42 -2.90
CA PHE A 572 30.76 4.18 -4.34
C PHE A 572 32.13 4.63 -4.88
N SER A 573 32.61 5.81 -4.47
CA SER A 573 33.95 6.32 -4.84
C SER A 573 35.07 5.39 -4.34
N LYS A 574 34.99 4.93 -3.09
CA LYS A 574 35.94 3.95 -2.53
C LYS A 574 35.94 2.65 -3.34
N LEU A 575 34.76 2.14 -3.73
CA LEU A 575 34.62 0.92 -4.54
C LEU A 575 35.14 1.09 -5.97
N GLN A 576 35.20 2.30 -6.52
CA GLN A 576 35.80 2.55 -7.83
C GLN A 576 37.33 2.42 -7.82
N GLN A 577 37.97 2.67 -6.68
CA GLN A 577 39.43 2.63 -6.53
C GLN A 577 39.95 1.24 -6.12
N LEU A 578 39.07 0.37 -5.61
CA LEU A 578 39.39 -0.98 -5.17
C LEU A 578 39.45 -1.97 -6.35
N THR A 579 40.44 -2.87 -6.32
CA THR A 579 40.48 -4.05 -7.20
C THR A 579 39.72 -5.23 -6.58
N ALA A 580 39.31 -6.19 -7.42
CA ALA A 580 38.63 -7.39 -6.94
C ALA A 580 39.50 -8.23 -5.98
N SER A 581 40.82 -8.33 -6.24
CA SER A 581 41.76 -9.05 -5.38
C SER A 581 41.92 -8.39 -4.00
N GLU A 582 42.00 -7.05 -3.96
CA GLU A 582 42.08 -6.31 -2.70
C GLU A 582 40.80 -6.45 -1.88
N LEU A 583 39.62 -6.42 -2.54
CA LEU A 583 38.35 -6.65 -1.88
C LEU A 583 38.29 -8.04 -1.22
N VAL A 584 38.70 -9.09 -1.95
CA VAL A 584 38.74 -10.46 -1.41
C VAL A 584 39.70 -10.54 -0.22
N SER A 585 40.91 -9.98 -0.34
CA SER A 585 41.89 -9.97 0.76
C SER A 585 41.37 -9.24 1.99
N ARG A 586 40.70 -8.09 1.80
CA ARG A 586 40.07 -7.33 2.89
C ARG A 586 38.96 -8.12 3.56
N ASN A 587 38.08 -8.74 2.78
CA ASN A 587 36.98 -9.55 3.30
C ASN A 587 37.49 -10.77 4.08
N LYS A 588 38.54 -11.44 3.60
CA LYS A 588 39.21 -12.52 4.34
C LYS A 588 39.74 -12.05 5.70
N GLY A 589 40.30 -10.84 5.77
CA GLY A 589 40.75 -10.23 7.03
C GLY A 589 39.61 -10.11 8.06
N HIS A 590 38.50 -9.48 7.67
CA HIS A 590 37.33 -9.35 8.54
C HIS A 590 36.77 -10.69 9.02
N TRP A 591 36.65 -11.66 8.11
CA TRP A 591 36.20 -13.01 8.46
C TRP A 591 37.17 -13.73 9.38
N LYS A 592 38.47 -13.60 9.17
CA LYS A 592 39.50 -14.22 10.01
C LYS A 592 39.40 -13.72 11.46
N ASP A 593 39.26 -12.42 11.64
CA ASP A 593 39.16 -11.80 12.98
C ASP A 593 37.92 -12.32 13.72
N TRP A 594 36.76 -12.34 13.05
CA TRP A 594 35.53 -12.85 13.66
C TRP A 594 35.59 -14.37 13.94
N LEU A 595 36.09 -15.17 12.99
CA LEU A 595 36.20 -16.62 13.14
C LEU A 595 37.17 -17.03 14.26
N GLN A 596 38.19 -16.22 14.54
CA GLN A 596 39.07 -16.44 15.71
C GLN A 596 38.30 -16.27 17.02
N ASN A 597 37.50 -15.21 17.15
CA ASN A 597 36.65 -15.00 18.33
C ASN A 597 35.58 -16.09 18.46
N TYR A 598 34.99 -16.52 17.34
CA TYR A 598 34.04 -17.62 17.30
C TYR A 598 34.68 -18.94 17.75
N ARG A 599 35.90 -19.26 17.28
CA ARG A 599 36.65 -20.45 17.73
C ARG A 599 36.88 -20.45 19.24
N VAL A 600 37.36 -19.35 19.81
CA VAL A 600 37.56 -19.21 21.26
C VAL A 600 36.25 -19.46 22.03
N ARG A 601 35.12 -19.02 21.47
CA ARG A 601 33.80 -19.29 22.07
C ARG A 601 33.37 -20.75 21.93
N LEU A 602 33.68 -21.40 20.81
CA LEU A 602 33.41 -22.84 20.61
C LEU A 602 34.26 -23.70 21.52
N GLU A 603 35.52 -23.35 21.80
CA GLU A 603 36.38 -24.07 22.74
C GLU A 603 35.74 -24.14 24.14
N LYS A 604 35.20 -23.02 24.65
CA LYS A 604 34.46 -22.99 25.92
C LYS A 604 33.19 -23.85 25.91
N GLU A 605 32.54 -23.95 24.75
CA GLU A 605 31.38 -24.82 24.55
C GLU A 605 31.80 -26.29 24.60
N MET A 606 32.89 -26.64 23.91
CA MET A 606 33.47 -27.99 23.86
C MET A 606 33.90 -28.48 25.25
N GLU A 607 34.45 -27.62 26.10
CA GLU A 607 34.83 -27.97 27.48
C GLU A 607 33.63 -28.49 28.31
N GLN A 608 32.40 -28.08 27.99
CA GLN A 608 31.20 -28.60 28.64
C GLN A 608 30.81 -29.99 28.16
N PHE A 609 31.36 -30.44 27.03
CA PHE A 609 31.14 -31.77 26.48
C PHE A 609 32.29 -32.69 26.86
N GLY A 610 31.99 -33.75 27.62
CA GLY A 610 33.00 -34.75 28.02
C GLY A 610 33.61 -35.56 26.87
N ASN A 611 33.10 -35.44 25.64
CA ASN A 611 33.61 -36.13 24.45
C ASN A 611 33.53 -35.24 23.19
N SER A 612 34.68 -35.00 22.56
CA SER A 612 34.86 -34.13 21.39
C SER A 612 34.12 -34.60 20.12
N ASP A 613 34.05 -35.91 19.87
CA ASP A 613 33.41 -36.43 18.66
C ASP A 613 31.88 -36.31 18.74
N ASN A 614 31.34 -36.55 19.94
CA ASN A 614 29.91 -36.38 20.21
C ASN A 614 29.50 -34.91 20.13
N TRP A 615 30.38 -33.99 20.55
CA TRP A 615 30.15 -32.56 20.40
C TRP A 615 30.07 -32.17 18.92
N SER A 616 31.03 -32.59 18.09
CA SER A 616 31.09 -32.19 16.68
C SER A 616 29.83 -32.62 15.92
N ALA A 617 29.37 -33.87 16.12
CA ALA A 617 28.15 -34.36 15.48
C ALA A 617 26.89 -33.60 15.94
N GLU A 618 26.75 -33.36 17.24
CA GLU A 618 25.57 -32.66 17.79
C GLU A 618 25.58 -31.16 17.42
N HIS A 619 26.75 -30.53 17.39
CA HIS A 619 26.97 -29.15 16.93
C HIS A 619 26.47 -28.97 15.49
N VAL A 620 26.96 -29.80 14.56
CA VAL A 620 26.57 -29.76 13.14
C VAL A 620 25.06 -30.01 12.98
N LYS A 621 24.53 -31.02 13.67
CA LYS A 621 23.11 -31.37 13.61
C LYS A 621 22.22 -30.21 14.06
N ILE A 622 22.57 -29.54 15.15
CA ILE A 622 21.77 -28.43 15.68
C ILE A 622 21.88 -27.20 14.79
N MET A 623 23.07 -26.87 14.29
CA MET A 623 23.20 -25.79 13.31
C MET A 623 22.39 -26.10 12.05
N ASN A 624 22.48 -27.30 11.49
CA ASN A 624 21.75 -27.68 10.28
C ASN A 624 20.23 -27.70 10.48
N SER A 625 19.72 -27.98 11.70
CA SER A 625 18.29 -27.91 12.01
C SER A 625 17.77 -26.49 12.29
N ASN A 626 18.65 -25.50 12.41
CA ASN A 626 18.29 -24.10 12.67
C ASN A 626 18.75 -23.13 11.57
N ASN A 627 19.62 -23.59 10.66
CA ASN A 627 20.13 -22.85 9.52
C ASN A 627 19.58 -23.46 8.22
N PRO A 628 18.53 -22.85 7.63
CA PRO A 628 17.91 -23.39 6.43
C PRO A 628 18.90 -23.34 5.26
N LYS A 629 18.82 -24.36 4.41
CA LYS A 629 19.44 -24.40 3.09
C LYS A 629 18.52 -23.74 2.05
N TYR A 630 17.20 -23.89 2.20
CA TYR A 630 16.21 -23.38 1.26
C TYR A 630 15.35 -22.28 1.91
N ILE A 631 15.35 -21.11 1.29
CA ILE A 631 14.45 -19.98 1.60
C ILE A 631 13.77 -19.47 0.32
N LEU A 632 12.68 -18.72 0.43
CA LEU A 632 12.01 -18.18 -0.76
C LEU A 632 12.68 -16.87 -1.22
N ARG A 633 13.85 -17.00 -1.87
CA ARG A 633 14.56 -15.86 -2.47
C ARG A 633 13.72 -15.23 -3.58
N ASN A 634 13.81 -13.92 -3.75
CA ASN A 634 12.96 -13.19 -4.71
C ASN A 634 13.15 -13.68 -6.15
N TYR A 635 14.39 -13.95 -6.58
CA TYR A 635 14.65 -14.45 -7.94
C TYR A 635 14.12 -15.86 -8.18
N ILE A 636 14.04 -16.69 -7.13
CA ILE A 636 13.50 -18.05 -7.21
C ILE A 636 11.99 -17.99 -7.36
N ALA A 637 11.33 -17.13 -6.56
CA ALA A 637 9.91 -16.85 -6.73
C ALA A 637 9.64 -16.31 -8.14
N GLN A 638 10.48 -15.38 -8.64
CA GLN A 638 10.33 -14.80 -9.97
C GLN A 638 10.45 -15.84 -11.09
N ASN A 639 11.43 -16.73 -11.02
CA ASN A 639 11.56 -17.82 -12.01
C ASN A 639 10.33 -18.74 -12.01
N ALA A 640 9.79 -19.07 -10.84
CA ALA A 640 8.58 -19.88 -10.72
C ALA A 640 7.33 -19.15 -11.26
N ILE A 641 7.24 -17.83 -11.06
CA ILE A 641 6.18 -16.98 -11.59
C ILE A 641 6.25 -16.92 -13.12
N GLU A 642 7.43 -16.66 -13.69
CA GLU A 642 7.63 -16.61 -15.14
C GLU A 642 7.29 -17.95 -15.81
N ALA A 643 7.65 -19.08 -15.20
CA ALA A 643 7.24 -20.40 -15.69
C ALA A 643 5.71 -20.56 -15.65
N ALA A 644 5.08 -20.17 -14.54
CA ALA A 644 3.63 -20.29 -14.35
C ALA A 644 2.83 -19.36 -15.27
N GLU A 645 3.33 -18.15 -15.57
CA GLU A 645 2.73 -17.24 -16.57
C GLU A 645 2.68 -17.89 -17.96
N ASN A 646 3.65 -18.75 -18.28
CA ASN A 646 3.70 -19.55 -19.52
C ASN A 646 2.92 -20.88 -19.43
N GLY A 647 2.21 -21.12 -18.32
CA GLY A 647 1.42 -22.33 -18.09
C GLY A 647 2.18 -23.52 -17.50
N ASP A 648 3.46 -23.37 -17.19
CA ASP A 648 4.27 -24.40 -16.52
C ASP A 648 4.31 -24.19 -15.00
N PHE A 649 3.54 -25.01 -14.27
CA PHE A 649 3.51 -24.99 -12.80
C PHE A 649 4.51 -25.96 -12.15
N MET A 650 5.35 -26.66 -12.92
CA MET A 650 6.33 -27.61 -12.37
C MET A 650 7.37 -26.91 -11.51
N GLU A 651 7.82 -25.72 -11.90
CA GLU A 651 8.80 -24.95 -11.11
C GLU A 651 8.21 -24.50 -9.77
N VAL A 652 6.96 -24.02 -9.74
CA VAL A 652 6.25 -23.68 -8.49
C VAL A 652 6.18 -24.89 -7.55
N ARG A 653 5.81 -26.07 -8.07
CA ARG A 653 5.73 -27.31 -7.29
C ARG A 653 7.10 -27.76 -6.79
N LYS A 654 8.15 -27.59 -7.59
CA LYS A 654 9.52 -27.92 -7.19
C LYS A 654 9.99 -27.01 -6.06
N VAL A 655 9.82 -25.70 -6.21
CA VAL A 655 10.15 -24.71 -5.18
C VAL A 655 9.39 -25.02 -3.88
N LEU A 656 8.10 -25.33 -3.96
CA LEU A 656 7.31 -25.75 -2.79
C LEU A 656 7.94 -26.95 -2.07
N ARG A 657 8.30 -28.03 -2.78
CA ARG A 657 8.90 -29.23 -2.16
C ARG A 657 10.21 -28.93 -1.41
N LEU A 658 11.04 -28.04 -1.97
CA LEU A 658 12.28 -27.60 -1.29
C LEU A 658 11.97 -26.81 -0.02
N LEU A 659 10.95 -25.94 -0.09
CA LEU A 659 10.50 -25.13 1.06
C LEU A 659 9.77 -25.95 2.12
N GLU A 660 9.23 -27.12 1.80
CA GLU A 660 8.65 -28.07 2.77
C GLU A 660 9.72 -28.70 3.67
N LYS A 661 10.98 -28.73 3.21
CA LYS A 661 12.12 -29.33 3.90
C LYS A 661 13.33 -28.37 3.93
N PRO A 662 13.18 -27.16 4.51
CA PRO A 662 14.15 -26.09 4.31
C PRO A 662 15.51 -26.37 4.95
N TYR A 663 15.60 -27.32 5.89
CA TYR A 663 16.81 -27.68 6.64
C TYR A 663 17.54 -28.92 6.12
N GLU A 664 16.86 -29.75 5.32
CA GLU A 664 17.39 -31.03 4.82
C GLU A 664 18.32 -30.83 3.62
N GLU A 665 19.25 -31.77 3.43
CA GLU A 665 19.99 -31.88 2.18
C GLU A 665 19.27 -32.89 1.30
N ASP A 666 18.47 -32.39 0.36
CA ASP A 666 17.73 -33.28 -0.55
C ASP A 666 18.70 -33.86 -1.59
N LEU A 667 19.12 -35.11 -1.39
CA LEU A 667 20.01 -35.86 -2.28
C LEU A 667 19.30 -36.32 -3.57
N GLU A 668 17.96 -36.40 -3.59
CA GLU A 668 17.21 -36.98 -4.72
C GLU A 668 16.64 -35.92 -5.68
N CYS A 669 16.50 -34.65 -5.26
CA CYS A 669 15.95 -33.59 -6.11
C CYS A 669 17.02 -32.80 -6.92
N TYR A 670 18.31 -33.19 -6.81
CA TYR A 670 19.45 -32.40 -7.28
C TYR A 670 20.29 -33.11 -8.36
N ASN A 671 19.81 -33.09 -9.60
CA ASN A 671 20.71 -32.93 -10.76
C ASN A 671 21.10 -31.45 -10.83
N GLU A 672 22.00 -31.04 -9.95
CA GLU A 672 22.64 -29.73 -9.99
C GLU A 672 23.57 -29.70 -11.21
N ALA A 673 23.38 -28.71 -12.09
CA ALA A 673 23.98 -28.63 -13.41
C ALA A 673 25.52 -28.74 -13.39
N THR A 674 26.03 -29.95 -13.51
CA THR A 674 27.39 -30.25 -13.97
C THR A 674 27.25 -30.87 -15.34
N GLU A 675 27.29 -30.02 -16.37
CA GLU A 675 27.76 -30.29 -17.74
C GLU A 675 27.10 -29.30 -18.73
N GLY A 676 27.93 -28.45 -19.32
CA GLY A 676 27.59 -27.58 -20.44
C GLY A 676 28.72 -26.56 -20.63
N PRO A 677 29.37 -26.49 -21.81
CA PRO A 677 30.66 -25.85 -21.99
C PRO A 677 30.60 -24.34 -21.72
N GLU A 678 31.69 -23.80 -21.18
CA GLU A 678 31.96 -22.37 -21.11
C GLU A 678 31.91 -21.78 -22.52
N VAL A 679 31.10 -20.75 -22.73
CA VAL A 679 31.19 -19.91 -23.92
C VAL A 679 31.71 -18.56 -23.44
N GLU A 680 32.87 -18.18 -23.98
CA GLU A 680 33.56 -16.91 -23.72
C GLU A 680 32.64 -15.71 -23.93
N GLU A 681 32.77 -14.73 -23.04
CA GLU A 681 32.18 -13.40 -23.15
C GLU A 681 32.59 -12.73 -24.46
N VAL A 682 31.61 -12.37 -25.30
CA VAL A 682 31.79 -11.32 -26.31
C VAL A 682 30.56 -10.42 -26.37
N GLY A 683 30.74 -9.17 -25.95
CA GLY A 683 30.23 -7.98 -26.65
C GLY A 683 28.77 -7.58 -26.44
N ALA A 684 28.59 -6.35 -25.93
CA ALA A 684 27.33 -5.65 -25.84
C ALA A 684 26.60 -5.46 -27.19
N ALA A 685 25.30 -5.77 -27.22
CA ALA A 685 24.31 -5.13 -28.08
C ALA A 685 22.89 -5.41 -27.55
N ALA A 686 21.99 -4.47 -27.83
CA ALA A 686 20.69 -4.29 -27.21
C ALA A 686 19.63 -5.37 -27.47
N ALA A 687 18.68 -5.44 -26.52
CA ALA A 687 17.26 -5.74 -26.66
C ALA A 687 16.78 -6.44 -27.94
N GLU A 688 16.40 -7.72 -27.81
CA GLU A 688 15.16 -8.26 -28.37
C GLU A 688 14.93 -9.70 -27.87
N CYS A 689 13.66 -10.09 -27.73
CA CYS A 689 13.15 -11.36 -27.24
C CYS A 689 13.96 -12.61 -27.62
N SER A 690 14.42 -13.37 -26.62
CA SER A 690 14.43 -14.83 -26.74
C SER A 690 14.29 -15.51 -25.38
N SER A 691 13.36 -16.46 -25.31
CA SER A 691 13.08 -17.37 -24.20
C SER A 691 14.21 -18.41 -24.05
N ALA A 692 15.43 -17.96 -23.79
CA ALA A 692 16.54 -18.84 -23.45
C ALA A 692 16.43 -19.21 -21.96
N SER A 693 16.24 -20.51 -21.70
CA SER A 693 16.24 -21.12 -20.36
C SER A 693 17.34 -20.52 -19.47
N ARG A 694 16.97 -19.63 -18.53
CA ARG A 694 17.89 -19.11 -17.51
C ARG A 694 18.52 -20.30 -16.78
N ARG A 695 19.86 -20.40 -16.83
CA ARG A 695 20.61 -21.51 -16.22
C ARG A 695 20.26 -21.55 -14.72
N ARG A 696 19.91 -22.73 -14.21
CA ARG A 696 19.51 -22.90 -12.80
C ARG A 696 20.71 -22.65 -11.88
N VAL A 697 20.51 -21.77 -10.91
CA VAL A 697 21.52 -21.35 -9.94
C VAL A 697 21.32 -22.12 -8.64
N PRO A 698 22.33 -22.84 -8.10
CA PRO A 698 22.25 -23.51 -6.81
C PRO A 698 21.89 -22.57 -5.66
N TYR A 699 21.15 -23.06 -4.66
CA TYR A 699 20.84 -22.29 -3.45
C TYR A 699 22.09 -21.88 -2.65
N SER A 700 23.14 -22.69 -2.72
CA SER A 700 24.45 -22.46 -2.10
C SER A 700 25.32 -21.45 -2.85
N SER A 701 24.88 -21.02 -4.03
CA SER A 701 25.58 -20.02 -4.84
C SER A 701 24.94 -18.64 -4.67
N LYS A 702 25.66 -17.62 -5.13
CA LYS A 702 25.20 -16.23 -5.08
C LYS A 702 23.94 -16.04 -5.92
N PRO A 703 23.07 -15.08 -5.55
CA PRO A 703 22.00 -14.66 -6.45
C PRO A 703 22.58 -14.19 -7.80
N PRO A 704 21.89 -14.42 -8.92
CA PRO A 704 22.33 -13.90 -10.20
C PRO A 704 22.26 -12.37 -10.24
N LEU A 705 23.15 -11.70 -10.98
CA LEU A 705 23.25 -10.22 -10.97
C LEU A 705 21.93 -9.50 -11.27
N TRP A 706 21.12 -10.01 -12.20
CA TRP A 706 19.81 -9.45 -12.53
C TRP A 706 18.80 -9.49 -11.37
N ALA A 707 19.01 -10.36 -10.37
CA ALA A 707 18.16 -10.42 -9.18
C ALA A 707 18.20 -9.11 -8.39
N SER A 708 19.30 -8.35 -8.48
CA SER A 708 19.44 -7.04 -7.82
C SER A 708 18.51 -5.96 -8.39
N GLU A 709 17.96 -6.17 -9.59
CA GLU A 709 17.03 -5.25 -10.25
C GLU A 709 15.57 -5.58 -9.97
N LEU A 710 15.28 -6.69 -9.27
CA LEU A 710 13.92 -7.10 -8.94
C LEU A 710 13.30 -6.14 -7.92
N CYS A 711 12.26 -5.43 -8.37
CA CYS A 711 11.40 -4.64 -7.51
C CYS A 711 10.12 -5.42 -7.19
N VAL A 712 9.86 -5.64 -5.90
CA VAL A 712 8.59 -6.21 -5.44
C VAL A 712 7.73 -5.07 -4.90
N THR A 713 6.50 -4.94 -5.41
CA THR A 713 5.56 -3.87 -5.08
C THR A 713 4.24 -4.38 -4.53
#